data_AF-A0A7W1KW73-F1
#
_entry.id   AF-A0A7W1KW73-F1
#
_cell.length_a   1.000
_cell.length_b   1.000
_cell.length_c   1.000
_cell.angle_alpha   90.00
_cell.angle_beta   90.00
_cell.angle_gamma   90.00
#
_symmetry.space_group_name_H-M   'P 1'
#
loop_
_entity.id
_entity.type
_entity.pdbx_description
1 polymer ?
#
loop_
_entity_poly.entity_id
_entity_poly.type
_entity_poly.pdbx_seq_one_letter_code
_entity_poly.pdbx_strand_id
1 'polypeptide(L)'
;LEALTFGPGASDQPKETAANRAMHEFFRLMLVRDWDRVKALIAPDIEWIDRRATLGVHITDADTYLENLRNIIRLGVTTVDATVVATRGEEHQLARTVFHGDTADGDRGEVVVLHVNEFDAQGRIRYSSNFDPDDRAAAFEHLDERYIASLPVDRAEVASVGVRFVRSYNHRSWDEHFGLLSDEFESVDHRPAGQGRLDRDSFERLVRGLVDVASDTRIEIIELAEVTADGFVGITMLRGSGDLVGASELHRAQLVLVRDGRITRLENWQPEDADAAVAHLRAPRPASAPRAGLVNAAMRAVRKGRDLLLAGAFDDLVNTWAADAQIVDRRPFAQFTAVGVDEFMAVSRSILEGGVREINHLPIAIRGERLVLSETHFAGMRRDGARNETVALSLDEFDESGRRMRLTLFERNQLEEAFAELEARYGAGEGAGHPSIALADRALGLWRAGEWGALRARFHDDAAVVDHRTVGWGSVDADAFVARSAAFSELTTKTALYATSLVRIHSTAVLATMWGTGTNPDGVDIERSFVMIMTFDGERISRLETFEVDDLDAAVRHFEDVTKQPDGPVIPPNEASRITHRFNELFAARDLEGLAEFVSDDFVMEDRRAATRNVVRGRQAFIENNRLMTDVTQRAMTLLGTRGERLALIQSVWRGEISGRGPFEVE
;
A
#
# COMPACT_ATOMS: atom_id res chain seq x y z
N LEU A 1 25.70 3.74 -47.99
CA LEU A 1 26.02 3.99 -46.57
C LEU A 1 25.21 5.17 -45.98
N GLU A 2 24.39 5.89 -46.76
CA GLU A 2 23.43 6.91 -46.26
C GLU A 2 21.97 6.57 -46.62
N ALA A 3 21.49 5.37 -46.29
CA ALA A 3 20.08 5.01 -46.54
C ALA A 3 19.50 4.19 -45.39
N LEU A 4 19.69 4.68 -44.17
CA LEU A 4 18.81 4.37 -43.06
C LEU A 4 18.23 5.71 -42.62
N THR A 5 17.02 6.03 -43.08
CA THR A 5 16.29 7.21 -42.61
C THR A 5 15.56 6.85 -41.34
N PHE A 6 16.15 7.23 -40.20
CA PHE A 6 15.49 7.17 -38.90
C PHE A 6 14.81 8.52 -38.66
N GLY A 7 13.48 8.51 -38.56
CA GLY A 7 12.75 9.68 -38.08
C GLY A 7 13.15 10.01 -36.64
N PRO A 8 13.22 11.30 -36.25
CA PRO A 8 13.47 11.67 -34.87
C PRO A 8 12.32 11.17 -33.98
N GLY A 9 12.66 10.74 -32.77
CA GLY A 9 11.72 10.19 -31.77
C GLY A 9 10.54 11.11 -31.52
N ALA A 10 9.38 10.70 -32.01
CA ALA A 10 8.10 11.11 -31.45
C ALA A 10 7.82 10.26 -30.20
N SER A 11 7.04 10.79 -29.26
CA SER A 11 6.47 10.11 -28.09
C SER A 11 5.72 8.80 -28.39
N ASP A 12 5.56 8.45 -29.67
CA ASP A 12 4.66 7.42 -30.18
C ASP A 12 5.40 6.11 -30.55
N GLN A 13 6.73 6.05 -30.40
CA GLN A 13 7.52 4.83 -30.63
C GLN A 13 7.87 4.10 -29.33
N PRO A 14 7.85 2.75 -29.31
CA PRO A 14 8.29 1.96 -28.16
C PRO A 14 9.74 2.30 -27.77
N LYS A 15 10.07 2.16 -26.48
CA LYS A 15 11.43 2.36 -25.98
C LYS A 15 12.44 1.48 -26.74
N GLU A 16 13.64 2.02 -26.98
CA GLU A 16 14.71 1.28 -27.65
C GLU A 16 15.29 0.17 -26.75
N THR A 17 14.99 -1.08 -27.07
CA THR A 17 15.43 -2.26 -26.32
C THR A 17 16.71 -2.88 -26.86
N ALA A 18 17.31 -3.80 -26.11
CA ALA A 18 18.40 -4.64 -26.61
C ALA A 18 18.02 -5.41 -27.88
N ALA A 19 16.80 -5.96 -27.92
CA ALA A 19 16.21 -6.62 -29.08
C ALA A 19 16.17 -5.73 -30.35
N ASN A 20 15.78 -4.47 -30.19
CA ASN A 20 15.73 -3.51 -31.29
C ASN A 20 17.14 -3.26 -31.87
N ARG A 21 18.10 -2.93 -31.00
CA ARG A 21 19.50 -2.71 -31.40
C ARG A 21 20.12 -3.93 -32.09
N ALA A 22 19.83 -5.13 -31.58
CA ALA A 22 20.30 -6.37 -32.18
C ALA A 22 19.73 -6.59 -33.60
N MET A 23 18.45 -6.30 -33.85
CA MET A 23 17.87 -6.40 -35.20
C MET A 23 18.42 -5.38 -36.16
N HIS A 24 18.64 -4.14 -35.72
CA HIS A 24 19.26 -3.11 -36.56
C HIS A 24 20.65 -3.53 -37.01
N GLU A 25 21.47 -4.02 -36.07
CA GLU A 25 22.80 -4.52 -36.39
C GLU A 25 22.75 -5.77 -37.30
N PHE A 26 21.79 -6.68 -37.05
CA PHE A 26 21.57 -7.86 -37.88
C PHE A 26 21.28 -7.49 -39.34
N PHE A 27 20.32 -6.59 -39.61
CA PHE A 27 20.01 -6.18 -40.99
C PHE A 27 21.17 -5.41 -41.63
N ARG A 28 21.87 -4.57 -40.88
CA ARG A 28 23.05 -3.85 -41.37
C ARG A 28 24.13 -4.83 -41.82
N LEU A 29 24.46 -5.82 -41.00
CA LEU A 29 25.46 -6.86 -41.30
C LEU A 29 25.04 -7.74 -42.49
N MET A 30 23.75 -8.08 -42.57
CA MET A 30 23.17 -8.82 -43.70
C MET A 30 23.36 -8.07 -45.03
N LEU A 31 23.06 -6.77 -45.06
CA LEU A 31 23.19 -5.95 -46.28
C LEU A 31 24.64 -5.79 -46.74
N VAL A 32 25.60 -5.69 -45.81
CA VAL A 32 27.04 -5.65 -46.15
C VAL A 32 27.66 -7.05 -46.33
N ARG A 33 26.85 -8.11 -46.20
CA ARG A 33 27.23 -9.51 -46.41
C ARG A 33 28.33 -10.01 -45.46
N ASP A 34 28.37 -9.48 -44.24
CA ASP A 34 29.28 -9.93 -43.18
C ASP A 34 28.68 -11.16 -42.47
N TRP A 35 28.71 -12.30 -43.17
CA TRP A 35 27.99 -13.51 -42.75
C TRP A 35 28.49 -14.12 -41.45
N ASP A 36 29.78 -13.93 -41.11
CA ASP A 36 30.34 -14.44 -39.86
C ASP A 36 29.76 -13.69 -38.66
N ARG A 37 29.62 -12.36 -38.76
CA ARG A 37 28.99 -11.55 -37.71
C ARG A 37 27.47 -11.71 -37.68
N VAL A 38 26.81 -11.92 -38.83
CA VAL A 38 25.38 -12.30 -38.87
C VAL A 38 25.17 -13.61 -38.11
N LYS A 39 26.00 -14.64 -38.38
CA LYS A 39 25.90 -15.94 -37.70
C LYS A 39 26.09 -15.82 -36.18
N ALA A 40 26.94 -14.89 -35.72
CA ALA A 40 27.13 -14.64 -34.29
C ALA A 40 25.89 -14.05 -33.58
N LEU A 41 24.99 -13.39 -34.33
CA LEU A 41 23.73 -12.83 -33.82
C LEU A 41 22.55 -13.83 -33.87
N ILE A 42 22.76 -15.04 -34.38
CA ILE A 42 21.75 -16.08 -34.49
C ILE A 42 22.03 -17.14 -33.41
N ALA A 43 21.02 -17.51 -32.63
CA ALA A 43 21.16 -18.59 -31.68
C ALA A 43 21.37 -19.93 -32.43
N PRO A 44 22.26 -20.83 -31.95
CA PRO A 44 22.48 -22.12 -32.61
C PRO A 44 21.19 -22.96 -32.76
N ASP A 45 20.28 -22.82 -31.80
CA ASP A 45 18.97 -23.46 -31.71
C ASP A 45 17.82 -22.55 -32.19
N ILE A 46 18.09 -21.62 -33.13
CA ILE A 46 17.07 -20.71 -33.64
C ILE A 46 15.87 -21.47 -34.20
N GLU A 47 14.67 -21.03 -33.83
CA GLU A 47 13.43 -21.43 -34.48
C GLU A 47 12.87 -20.26 -35.30
N TRP A 48 12.80 -20.44 -36.62
CA TRP A 48 12.20 -19.47 -37.54
C TRP A 48 11.00 -20.07 -38.27
N ILE A 49 9.87 -19.38 -38.23
CA ILE A 49 8.60 -19.82 -38.84
C ILE A 49 8.06 -18.72 -39.75
N ASP A 50 7.89 -19.02 -41.04
CA ASP A 50 7.16 -18.13 -41.95
C ASP A 50 5.69 -18.54 -42.01
N ARG A 51 4.82 -17.77 -41.34
CA ARG A 51 3.38 -18.04 -41.27
C ARG A 51 2.60 -17.34 -42.39
N ARG A 52 3.27 -16.60 -43.28
CA ARG A 52 2.62 -15.96 -44.42
C ARG A 52 2.03 -17.02 -45.34
N ALA A 53 0.85 -16.75 -45.87
CA ALA A 53 0.09 -17.70 -46.68
C ALA A 53 0.84 -18.21 -47.93
N THR A 54 1.88 -17.48 -48.35
CA THR A 54 2.65 -17.71 -49.57
C THR A 54 3.90 -18.58 -49.42
N LEU A 55 4.41 -18.82 -48.19
CA LEU A 55 5.73 -19.43 -47.99
C LEU A 55 5.74 -20.65 -47.05
N GLY A 56 5.07 -20.59 -45.88
CA GLY A 56 4.88 -21.75 -45.00
C GLY A 56 6.16 -22.51 -44.61
N VAL A 57 7.25 -21.81 -44.28
CA VAL A 57 8.57 -22.42 -44.01
C VAL A 57 8.82 -22.54 -42.51
N HIS A 58 9.45 -23.64 -42.07
CA HIS A 58 9.91 -23.83 -40.69
C HIS A 58 11.39 -24.24 -40.70
N ILE A 59 12.23 -23.47 -40.02
CA ILE A 59 13.68 -23.68 -39.89
C ILE A 59 14.00 -23.76 -38.40
N THR A 60 14.84 -24.71 -38.01
CA THR A 60 15.18 -24.97 -36.59
C THR A 60 16.69 -25.01 -36.33
N ASP A 61 17.50 -24.55 -37.29
CA ASP A 61 18.95 -24.49 -37.16
C ASP A 61 19.55 -23.23 -37.82
N ALA A 62 20.64 -22.75 -37.23
CA ALA A 62 21.28 -21.49 -37.62
C ALA A 62 21.87 -21.51 -39.04
N ASP A 63 22.34 -22.67 -39.54
CA ASP A 63 22.99 -22.75 -40.84
C ASP A 63 21.97 -22.67 -41.98
N THR A 64 20.83 -23.36 -41.83
CA THR A 64 19.69 -23.26 -42.75
C THR A 64 19.09 -21.85 -42.74
N TYR A 65 18.98 -21.23 -41.56
CA TYR A 65 18.49 -19.84 -41.46
C TYR A 65 19.45 -18.87 -42.16
N LEU A 66 20.77 -19.03 -41.98
CA LEU A 66 21.78 -18.21 -42.65
C LEU A 66 21.75 -18.35 -44.18
N GLU A 67 21.52 -19.57 -44.70
CA GLU A 67 21.37 -19.77 -46.15
C GLU A 67 20.09 -19.12 -46.68
N ASN A 68 19.00 -19.12 -45.91
CA ASN A 68 17.78 -18.38 -46.25
C ASN A 68 18.05 -16.87 -46.38
N LEU A 69 18.81 -16.27 -45.45
CA LEU A 69 19.20 -14.85 -45.54
C LEU A 69 20.06 -14.55 -46.78
N ARG A 70 20.98 -15.46 -47.14
CA ARG A 70 21.75 -15.33 -48.39
C ARG A 70 20.85 -15.35 -49.62
N ASN A 71 19.81 -16.19 -49.62
CA ASN A 71 18.85 -16.23 -50.70
C ASN A 71 18.05 -14.92 -50.82
N ILE A 72 17.65 -14.31 -49.70
CA ILE A 72 17.00 -12.99 -49.71
C ILE A 72 17.89 -11.93 -50.38
N ILE A 73 19.20 -11.91 -50.08
CA ILE A 73 20.15 -10.99 -50.75
C ILE A 73 20.33 -11.34 -52.24
N ARG A 74 20.35 -12.63 -52.61
CA ARG A 74 20.40 -13.06 -54.01
C ARG A 74 19.15 -12.65 -54.81
N LEU A 75 18.01 -12.48 -54.14
CA LEU A 75 16.76 -11.99 -54.72
C LEU A 75 16.73 -10.47 -54.96
N GLY A 76 17.84 -9.76 -54.74
CA GLY A 76 17.98 -8.36 -55.14
C GLY A 76 17.62 -7.34 -54.06
N VAL A 77 17.44 -7.75 -52.80
CA VAL A 77 17.23 -6.81 -51.68
C VAL A 77 18.45 -5.91 -51.52
N THR A 78 18.22 -4.59 -51.54
CA THR A 78 19.25 -3.55 -51.44
C THR A 78 19.12 -2.67 -50.21
N THR A 79 17.90 -2.47 -49.71
CA THR A 79 17.64 -1.72 -48.47
C THR A 79 16.59 -2.41 -47.61
N VAL A 80 16.67 -2.17 -46.31
CA VAL A 80 15.74 -2.72 -45.31
C VAL A 80 15.37 -1.61 -44.35
N ASP A 81 14.09 -1.29 -44.29
CA ASP A 81 13.53 -0.34 -43.32
C ASP A 81 12.78 -1.13 -42.25
N ALA A 82 13.35 -1.18 -41.05
CA ALA A 82 12.76 -1.87 -39.90
C ALA A 82 12.20 -0.83 -38.92
N THR A 83 10.97 -1.04 -38.46
CA THR A 83 10.31 -0.19 -37.46
C THR A 83 9.74 -1.07 -36.36
N VAL A 84 10.12 -0.80 -35.11
CA VAL A 84 9.54 -1.51 -33.97
C VAL A 84 8.11 -1.05 -33.76
N VAL A 85 7.21 -2.03 -33.69
CA VAL A 85 5.77 -1.82 -33.53
C VAL A 85 5.37 -1.98 -32.07
N ALA A 86 5.91 -3.00 -31.40
CA ALA A 86 5.64 -3.24 -29.99
C ALA A 86 6.77 -4.02 -29.30
N THR A 87 6.90 -3.86 -27.99
CA THR A 87 7.91 -4.55 -27.16
C THR A 87 7.27 -5.17 -25.91
N ARG A 88 7.89 -6.26 -25.42
CA ARG A 88 7.60 -6.84 -24.11
C ARG A 88 8.93 -7.08 -23.38
N GLY A 89 9.22 -6.26 -22.38
CA GLY A 89 10.56 -6.22 -21.78
C GLY A 89 11.68 -5.98 -22.81
N GLU A 90 12.88 -6.47 -22.51
CA GLU A 90 14.08 -6.26 -23.34
C GLU A 90 14.26 -7.29 -24.47
N GLU A 91 13.56 -8.43 -24.38
CA GLU A 91 13.88 -9.65 -25.16
C GLU A 91 12.83 -9.98 -26.23
N HIS A 92 11.68 -9.32 -26.25
CA HIS A 92 10.60 -9.65 -27.19
C HIS A 92 10.13 -8.39 -27.93
N GLN A 93 9.98 -8.50 -29.26
CA GLN A 93 9.47 -7.41 -30.08
C GLN A 93 8.61 -7.90 -31.24
N LEU A 94 7.65 -7.07 -31.62
CA LEU A 94 6.99 -7.08 -32.92
C LEU A 94 7.58 -5.92 -33.74
N ALA A 95 8.06 -6.21 -34.94
CA ALA A 95 8.55 -5.19 -35.86
C ALA A 95 7.93 -5.34 -37.25
N ARG A 96 7.76 -4.19 -37.92
CA ARG A 96 7.38 -4.10 -39.32
C ARG A 96 8.64 -3.81 -40.12
N THR A 97 8.96 -4.71 -41.04
CA THR A 97 10.14 -4.57 -41.91
C THR A 97 9.72 -4.49 -43.36
N VAL A 98 10.23 -3.49 -44.06
CA VAL A 98 10.07 -3.32 -45.51
C VAL A 98 11.41 -3.65 -46.16
N PHE A 99 11.42 -4.69 -46.98
CA PHE A 99 12.55 -5.03 -47.83
C PHE A 99 12.34 -4.37 -49.19
N HIS A 100 13.29 -3.54 -49.62
CA HIS A 100 13.28 -2.97 -50.96
C HIS A 100 14.38 -3.61 -51.79
N GLY A 101 14.09 -3.86 -53.05
CA GLY A 101 15.04 -4.49 -53.96
C GLY A 101 14.65 -4.34 -55.42
N ASP A 102 15.54 -4.79 -56.29
CA ASP A 102 15.25 -4.88 -57.71
C ASP A 102 14.68 -6.27 -58.02
N THR A 103 13.55 -6.32 -58.72
CA THR A 103 12.93 -7.57 -59.17
C THR A 103 13.74 -8.18 -60.32
N ALA A 104 13.44 -9.44 -60.67
CA ALA A 104 14.09 -10.11 -61.80
C ALA A 104 13.91 -9.38 -63.14
N ASP A 105 12.86 -8.56 -63.27
CA ASP A 105 12.55 -7.76 -64.47
C ASP A 105 13.19 -6.36 -64.44
N GLY A 106 13.91 -6.00 -63.36
CA GLY A 106 14.61 -4.73 -63.21
C GLY A 106 13.79 -3.58 -62.62
N ASP A 107 12.56 -3.85 -62.18
CA ASP A 107 11.70 -2.88 -61.48
C ASP A 107 12.00 -2.86 -59.97
N ARG A 108 11.69 -1.76 -59.28
CA ARG A 108 11.78 -1.72 -57.81
C ARG A 108 10.58 -2.42 -57.20
N GLY A 109 10.84 -3.43 -56.37
CA GLY A 109 9.85 -4.17 -55.59
C GLY A 109 9.98 -3.89 -54.09
N GLU A 110 8.87 -4.03 -53.38
CA GLU A 110 8.81 -3.90 -51.92
C GLU A 110 8.09 -5.11 -51.33
N VAL A 111 8.66 -5.68 -50.26
CA VAL A 111 8.04 -6.75 -49.48
C VAL A 111 7.93 -6.29 -48.04
N VAL A 112 6.70 -6.18 -47.56
CA VAL A 112 6.41 -5.80 -46.17
C VAL A 112 6.15 -7.06 -45.36
N VAL A 113 6.78 -7.16 -44.19
CA VAL A 113 6.66 -8.31 -43.27
C VAL A 113 6.48 -7.81 -41.85
N LEU A 114 5.54 -8.40 -41.11
CA LEU A 114 5.51 -8.31 -39.65
C LEU A 114 6.28 -9.49 -39.08
N HIS A 115 7.14 -9.27 -38.09
CA HIS A 115 7.78 -10.38 -37.39
C HIS A 115 7.83 -10.21 -35.88
N VAL A 116 7.57 -11.33 -35.19
CA VAL A 116 7.75 -11.46 -33.74
C VAL A 116 9.09 -12.11 -33.50
N ASN A 117 9.98 -11.43 -32.78
CA ASN A 117 11.33 -11.92 -32.49
C ASN A 117 11.53 -12.07 -30.97
N GLU A 118 12.21 -13.15 -30.57
CA GLU A 118 12.69 -13.41 -29.20
C GLU A 118 14.22 -13.47 -29.20
N PHE A 119 14.82 -12.83 -28.21
CA PHE A 119 16.27 -12.78 -28.04
C PHE A 119 16.68 -13.53 -26.79
N ASP A 120 17.81 -14.25 -26.86
CA ASP A 120 18.40 -14.85 -25.68
C ASP A 120 19.15 -13.80 -24.82
N ALA A 121 19.60 -14.22 -23.64
CA ALA A 121 20.35 -13.35 -22.72
C ALA A 121 21.70 -12.86 -23.27
N GLN A 122 22.18 -13.37 -24.42
CA GLN A 122 23.36 -12.89 -25.13
C GLN A 122 23.01 -11.91 -26.26
N GLY A 123 21.72 -11.60 -26.46
CA GLY A 123 21.22 -10.73 -27.52
C GLY A 123 21.16 -11.40 -28.89
N ARG A 124 21.15 -12.74 -28.96
CA ARG A 124 21.03 -13.48 -30.22
C ARG A 124 19.56 -13.78 -30.51
N ILE A 125 19.18 -13.76 -31.78
CA ILE A 125 17.82 -14.12 -32.23
C ILE A 125 17.63 -15.62 -31.99
N ARG A 126 16.74 -15.97 -31.07
CA ARG A 126 16.40 -17.35 -30.72
C ARG A 126 15.11 -17.81 -31.36
N TYR A 127 14.14 -16.92 -31.52
CA TYR A 127 12.90 -17.21 -32.21
C TYR A 127 12.54 -16.06 -33.14
N SER A 128 11.99 -16.38 -34.30
CA SER A 128 11.45 -15.37 -35.21
C SER A 128 10.28 -15.93 -36.02
N SER A 129 9.16 -15.21 -36.07
CA SER A 129 7.96 -15.64 -36.79
C SER A 129 7.43 -14.54 -37.68
N ASN A 130 7.25 -14.82 -38.97
CA ASN A 130 6.75 -13.86 -39.95
C ASN A 130 5.24 -13.97 -40.15
N PHE A 131 4.59 -12.82 -40.31
CA PHE A 131 3.17 -12.64 -40.55
C PHE A 131 2.95 -11.69 -41.73
N ASP A 132 1.80 -11.83 -42.39
CA ASP A 132 1.38 -10.87 -43.41
C ASP A 132 1.09 -9.51 -42.73
N PRO A 133 1.32 -8.36 -43.41
CA PRO A 133 1.10 -7.04 -42.82
C PRO A 133 -0.32 -6.80 -42.31
N ASP A 134 -1.30 -7.47 -42.92
CA ASP A 134 -2.72 -7.38 -42.56
C ASP A 134 -3.07 -8.25 -41.33
N ASP A 135 -2.23 -9.23 -40.97
CA ASP A 135 -2.41 -10.12 -39.82
C ASP A 135 -1.87 -9.53 -38.51
N ARG A 136 -2.01 -8.20 -38.34
CA ARG A 136 -1.47 -7.46 -37.20
C ARG A 136 -1.99 -7.99 -35.86
N ALA A 137 -3.28 -8.27 -35.75
CA ALA A 137 -3.87 -8.80 -34.51
C ALA A 137 -3.25 -10.14 -34.12
N ALA A 138 -3.07 -11.06 -35.08
CA ALA A 138 -2.44 -12.35 -34.83
C ALA A 138 -0.96 -12.20 -34.42
N ALA A 139 -0.24 -11.23 -35.00
CA ALA A 139 1.13 -10.96 -34.62
C ALA A 139 1.25 -10.42 -33.17
N PHE A 140 0.32 -9.57 -32.72
CA PHE A 140 0.25 -9.12 -31.32
C PHE A 140 -0.07 -10.27 -30.37
N GLU A 141 -1.06 -11.11 -30.70
CA GLU A 141 -1.42 -12.26 -29.87
C GLU A 141 -0.25 -13.23 -29.73
N HIS A 142 0.47 -13.50 -30.83
CA HIS A 142 1.65 -14.36 -30.82
C HIS A 142 2.81 -13.74 -30.01
N LEU A 143 3.00 -12.42 -30.06
CA LEU A 143 3.97 -11.71 -29.20
C LEU A 143 3.62 -11.89 -27.72
N ASP A 144 2.35 -11.68 -27.35
CA ASP A 144 1.89 -11.78 -25.96
C ASP A 144 2.01 -13.21 -25.43
N GLU A 145 1.64 -14.22 -26.21
CA GLU A 145 1.73 -15.64 -25.84
C GLU A 145 3.17 -16.07 -25.56
N ARG A 146 4.11 -15.68 -26.43
CA ARG A 146 5.54 -16.00 -26.22
C ARG A 146 6.11 -15.31 -25.00
N TYR A 147 5.81 -14.02 -24.84
CA TYR A 147 6.29 -13.28 -23.68
C TYR A 147 5.75 -13.88 -22.37
N ILE A 148 4.45 -14.15 -22.27
CA ILE A 148 3.84 -14.77 -21.08
C ILE A 148 4.47 -16.13 -20.78
N ALA A 149 4.73 -16.95 -21.81
CA ALA A 149 5.39 -18.25 -21.64
C ALA A 149 6.84 -18.14 -21.15
N SER A 150 7.51 -17.00 -21.37
CA SER A 150 8.88 -16.74 -20.89
C SER A 150 8.94 -16.29 -19.43
N LEU A 151 7.82 -15.86 -18.84
CA LEU A 151 7.77 -15.31 -17.49
C LEU A 151 7.69 -16.38 -16.40
N PRO A 152 8.16 -16.08 -15.17
CA PRO A 152 7.78 -16.82 -13.97
C PRO A 152 6.25 -16.85 -13.78
N VAL A 153 5.73 -17.91 -13.14
CA VAL A 153 4.29 -18.20 -13.03
C VAL A 153 3.48 -17.03 -12.46
N ASP A 154 3.95 -16.42 -11.37
CA ASP A 154 3.29 -15.29 -10.71
C ASP A 154 3.13 -14.08 -11.64
N ARG A 155 4.17 -13.75 -12.41
CA ARG A 155 4.14 -12.65 -13.38
C ARG A 155 3.37 -13.01 -14.65
N ALA A 156 3.42 -14.27 -15.07
CA ALA A 156 2.67 -14.78 -16.22
C ALA A 156 1.16 -14.66 -15.98
N GLU A 157 0.68 -14.98 -14.77
CA GLU A 157 -0.72 -14.82 -14.37
C GLU A 157 -1.17 -13.35 -14.47
N VAL A 158 -0.37 -12.43 -13.94
CA VAL A 158 -0.65 -10.98 -13.99
C VAL A 158 -0.67 -10.45 -15.43
N ALA A 159 0.35 -10.77 -16.23
CA ALA A 159 0.43 -10.35 -17.62
C ALA A 159 -0.75 -10.90 -18.45
N SER A 160 -1.15 -12.15 -18.19
CA SER A 160 -2.30 -12.79 -18.85
C SER A 160 -3.61 -12.04 -18.58
N VAL A 161 -3.84 -11.56 -17.36
CA VAL A 161 -5.03 -10.74 -17.02
C VAL A 161 -5.06 -9.46 -17.86
N GLY A 162 -3.93 -8.76 -17.97
CA GLY A 162 -3.82 -7.53 -18.79
C GLY A 162 -4.09 -7.76 -20.27
N VAL A 163 -3.49 -8.79 -20.86
CA VAL A 163 -3.68 -9.15 -22.27
C VAL A 163 -5.14 -9.55 -22.52
N ARG A 164 -5.74 -10.36 -21.64
CA ARG A 164 -7.17 -10.72 -21.73
C ARG A 164 -8.09 -9.51 -21.60
N PHE A 165 -7.75 -8.54 -20.76
CA PHE A 165 -8.53 -7.31 -20.60
C PHE A 165 -8.58 -6.49 -21.91
N VAL A 166 -7.45 -6.36 -22.60
CA VAL A 166 -7.37 -5.70 -23.91
C VAL A 166 -8.05 -6.54 -25.02
N ARG A 167 -7.81 -7.85 -25.04
CA ARG A 167 -8.41 -8.77 -26.04
C ARG A 167 -9.93 -8.76 -25.94
N SER A 168 -10.49 -8.86 -24.74
CA SER A 168 -11.94 -8.84 -24.50
C SER A 168 -12.57 -7.49 -24.89
N TYR A 169 -11.90 -6.37 -24.65
CA TYR A 169 -12.32 -5.06 -25.17
C TYR A 169 -12.37 -5.07 -26.70
N ASN A 170 -11.30 -5.51 -27.36
CA ASN A 170 -11.20 -5.52 -28.83
C ASN A 170 -12.24 -6.43 -29.50
N HIS A 171 -12.57 -7.56 -28.87
CA HIS A 171 -13.59 -8.50 -29.35
C HIS A 171 -15.01 -8.13 -28.92
N ARG A 172 -15.19 -7.09 -28.10
CA ARG A 172 -16.49 -6.69 -27.52
C ARG A 172 -17.10 -7.77 -26.62
N SER A 173 -16.27 -8.62 -26.02
CA SER A 173 -16.67 -9.63 -25.04
C SER A 173 -16.88 -8.97 -23.68
N TRP A 174 -17.96 -8.21 -23.53
CA TRP A 174 -18.18 -7.37 -22.33
C TRP A 174 -18.26 -8.16 -21.03
N ASP A 175 -18.86 -9.34 -21.05
CA ASP A 175 -18.95 -10.20 -19.87
C ASP A 175 -17.57 -10.65 -19.38
N GLU A 176 -16.65 -10.94 -20.30
CA GLU A 176 -15.26 -11.22 -19.95
C GLU A 176 -14.54 -9.95 -19.52
N HIS A 177 -14.68 -8.86 -20.29
CA HIS A 177 -13.96 -7.61 -20.05
C HIS A 177 -14.24 -7.02 -18.68
N PHE A 178 -15.52 -6.82 -18.34
CA PHE A 178 -15.92 -6.36 -17.01
C PHE A 178 -15.87 -7.49 -15.98
N GLY A 179 -15.89 -8.74 -16.43
CA GLY A 179 -15.62 -9.93 -15.61
C GLY A 179 -14.17 -10.05 -15.15
N LEU A 180 -13.23 -9.27 -15.68
CA LEU A 180 -11.85 -9.18 -15.20
C LEU A 180 -11.65 -8.08 -14.13
N LEU A 181 -12.61 -7.19 -13.92
CA LEU A 181 -12.52 -6.11 -12.92
C LEU A 181 -13.01 -6.59 -11.54
N SER A 182 -12.30 -6.31 -10.45
CA SER A 182 -12.80 -6.59 -9.10
C SER A 182 -14.01 -5.72 -8.74
N ASP A 183 -14.76 -6.10 -7.71
CA ASP A 183 -15.86 -5.26 -7.20
C ASP A 183 -15.34 -3.94 -6.62
N GLU A 184 -14.13 -3.94 -6.05
CA GLU A 184 -13.44 -2.75 -5.54
C GLU A 184 -12.65 -2.02 -6.64
N PHE A 185 -12.93 -2.32 -7.91
CA PHE A 185 -12.18 -1.71 -9.01
C PHE A 185 -12.31 -0.20 -9.00
N GLU A 186 -11.18 0.47 -9.14
CA GLU A 186 -11.12 1.89 -9.41
C GLU A 186 -10.24 2.21 -10.62
N SER A 187 -10.71 3.14 -11.43
CA SER A 187 -9.92 3.78 -12.48
C SER A 187 -9.51 5.18 -12.03
N VAL A 188 -8.25 5.54 -12.18
CA VAL A 188 -7.74 6.90 -11.91
C VAL A 188 -7.10 7.45 -13.17
N ASP A 189 -7.52 8.63 -13.62
CA ASP A 189 -6.90 9.31 -14.76
C ASP A 189 -6.11 10.53 -14.26
N HIS A 190 -4.79 10.42 -14.26
CA HIS A 190 -3.87 11.46 -13.80
C HIS A 190 -3.61 12.53 -14.85
N ARG A 191 -4.11 12.36 -16.08
CA ARG A 191 -3.86 13.31 -17.17
C ARG A 191 -4.63 14.61 -16.93
N PRO A 192 -4.12 15.79 -17.34
CA PRO A 192 -4.75 17.09 -17.08
C PRO A 192 -6.20 17.27 -17.59
N ALA A 193 -6.60 16.50 -18.61
CA ALA A 193 -7.97 16.44 -19.15
C ALA A 193 -8.60 15.06 -18.96
N GLY A 194 -8.15 14.31 -17.96
CA GLY A 194 -8.61 12.98 -17.63
C GLY A 194 -9.99 12.97 -16.96
N GLN A 195 -10.60 11.79 -16.90
CA GLN A 195 -11.92 11.59 -16.27
C GLN A 195 -11.88 11.58 -14.72
N GLY A 196 -10.73 11.85 -14.11
CA GLY A 196 -10.54 11.74 -12.67
C GLY A 196 -10.68 10.29 -12.18
N ARG A 197 -11.34 10.10 -11.03
CA ARG A 197 -11.56 8.77 -10.43
C ARG A 197 -12.93 8.22 -10.79
N LEU A 198 -12.98 6.98 -11.25
CA LEU A 198 -14.21 6.26 -11.59
C LEU A 198 -14.27 4.92 -10.86
N ASP A 199 -15.43 4.60 -10.32
CA ASP A 199 -15.77 3.25 -9.87
C ASP A 199 -16.03 2.32 -11.08
N ARG A 200 -16.22 1.02 -10.80
CA ARG A 200 -16.49 0.00 -11.83
C ARG A 200 -17.67 0.34 -12.74
N ASP A 201 -18.80 0.71 -12.17
CA ASP A 201 -20.02 0.99 -12.94
C ASP A 201 -19.85 2.22 -13.84
N SER A 202 -19.18 3.26 -13.34
CA SER A 202 -18.90 4.47 -14.10
C SER A 202 -17.87 4.23 -15.20
N PHE A 203 -16.85 3.41 -14.92
CA PHE A 203 -15.88 2.96 -15.91
C PHE A 203 -16.54 2.13 -17.02
N GLU A 204 -17.44 1.20 -16.67
CA GLU A 204 -18.21 0.43 -17.64
C GLU A 204 -19.07 1.33 -18.53
N ARG A 205 -19.81 2.28 -17.94
CA ARG A 205 -20.59 3.26 -18.71
C ARG A 205 -19.71 4.08 -19.66
N LEU A 206 -18.54 4.51 -19.21
CA LEU A 206 -17.57 5.25 -20.04
C LEU A 206 -17.11 4.40 -21.22
N VAL A 207 -16.69 3.16 -20.97
CA VAL A 207 -16.20 2.23 -21.99
C VAL A 207 -17.27 1.95 -23.05
N ARG A 208 -18.50 1.69 -22.62
CA ARG A 208 -19.63 1.47 -23.54
C ARG A 208 -19.95 2.73 -24.35
N GLY A 209 -20.02 3.89 -23.70
CA GLY A 209 -20.26 5.16 -24.38
C GLY A 209 -19.18 5.51 -25.41
N LEU A 210 -17.91 5.21 -25.13
CA LEU A 210 -16.82 5.38 -26.09
C LEU A 210 -17.03 4.51 -27.34
N VAL A 211 -17.42 3.25 -27.16
CA VAL A 211 -17.66 2.31 -28.27
C VAL A 211 -18.92 2.69 -29.06
N ASP A 212 -19.94 3.24 -28.40
CA ASP A 212 -21.15 3.72 -29.08
C ASP A 212 -20.83 4.90 -30.01
N VAL A 213 -19.91 5.78 -29.59
CA VAL A 213 -19.47 6.96 -30.38
C VAL A 213 -18.43 6.59 -31.44
N ALA A 214 -17.54 5.64 -31.15
CA ALA A 214 -16.46 5.21 -32.03
C ALA A 214 -16.34 3.67 -32.00
N SER A 215 -17.20 3.03 -32.78
CA SER A 215 -17.39 1.56 -32.75
C SER A 215 -16.18 0.75 -33.24
N ASP A 216 -15.30 1.37 -34.02
CA ASP A 216 -14.07 0.77 -34.54
C ASP A 216 -12.88 0.89 -33.58
N THR A 217 -13.07 1.47 -32.40
CA THR A 217 -12.01 1.63 -31.39
C THR A 217 -11.33 0.31 -31.01
N ARG A 218 -10.00 0.30 -31.00
CA ARG A 218 -9.17 -0.84 -30.61
C ARG A 218 -8.06 -0.37 -29.70
N ILE A 219 -7.70 -1.20 -28.73
CA ILE A 219 -6.57 -0.97 -27.83
C ILE A 219 -5.44 -1.91 -28.24
N GLU A 220 -4.24 -1.36 -28.41
CA GLU A 220 -3.01 -2.12 -28.62
C GLU A 220 -2.05 -1.85 -27.45
N ILE A 221 -1.40 -2.89 -26.93
CA ILE A 221 -0.32 -2.74 -25.95
C ILE A 221 0.98 -2.57 -26.73
N ILE A 222 1.45 -1.33 -26.82
CA ILE A 222 2.66 -0.95 -27.57
C ILE A 222 3.90 -1.36 -26.80
N GLU A 223 3.89 -1.15 -25.49
CA GLU A 223 5.00 -1.52 -24.61
C GLU A 223 4.43 -2.16 -23.35
N LEU A 224 5.01 -3.28 -22.92
CA LEU A 224 4.84 -3.79 -21.57
C LEU A 224 6.16 -3.57 -20.83
N ALA A 225 6.24 -2.45 -20.12
CA ALA A 225 7.48 -1.88 -19.59
C ALA A 225 7.96 -2.63 -18.34
N GLU A 226 7.04 -2.97 -17.44
CA GLU A 226 7.34 -3.68 -16.19
C GLU A 226 6.21 -4.63 -15.84
N VAL A 227 6.55 -5.85 -15.42
CA VAL A 227 5.59 -6.82 -14.86
C VAL A 227 6.12 -7.32 -13.51
N THR A 228 5.27 -7.24 -12.50
CA THR A 228 5.52 -7.73 -11.13
C THR A 228 4.45 -8.75 -10.75
N ALA A 229 4.56 -9.34 -9.55
CA ALA A 229 3.52 -10.23 -9.02
C ALA A 229 2.20 -9.51 -8.66
N ASP A 230 2.22 -8.18 -8.53
CA ASP A 230 1.07 -7.38 -8.06
C ASP A 230 0.42 -6.53 -9.17
N GLY A 231 0.99 -6.53 -10.38
CA GLY A 231 0.56 -5.66 -11.46
C GLY A 231 1.62 -5.41 -12.53
N PHE A 232 1.25 -4.62 -13.53
CA PHE A 232 2.12 -4.25 -14.65
C PHE A 232 1.95 -2.79 -15.04
N VAL A 233 2.96 -2.25 -15.72
CA VAL A 233 2.91 -0.96 -16.40
C VAL A 233 3.18 -1.17 -17.88
N GLY A 234 2.37 -0.55 -18.73
CA GLY A 234 2.56 -0.59 -20.18
C GLY A 234 2.06 0.68 -20.88
N ILE A 235 2.53 0.89 -22.10
CA ILE A 235 2.01 1.94 -22.97
C ILE A 235 0.94 1.31 -23.85
N THR A 236 -0.25 1.89 -23.83
CA THR A 236 -1.37 1.47 -24.67
C THR A 236 -1.71 2.56 -25.66
N MET A 237 -2.14 2.13 -26.85
CA MET A 237 -2.63 3.00 -27.91
C MET A 237 -4.09 2.66 -28.18
N LEU A 238 -4.96 3.66 -28.07
CA LEU A 238 -6.34 3.58 -28.55
C LEU A 238 -6.37 4.08 -30.00
N ARG A 239 -6.89 3.26 -30.91
CA ARG A 239 -7.02 3.55 -32.34
C ARG A 239 -8.48 3.45 -32.76
N GLY A 240 -9.02 4.44 -33.45
CA GLY A 240 -10.38 4.42 -34.01
C GLY A 240 -10.67 5.64 -34.88
N SER A 241 -11.80 5.63 -35.58
CA SER A 241 -12.28 6.74 -36.41
C SER A 241 -13.66 7.19 -35.94
N GLY A 242 -13.78 8.47 -35.57
CA GLY A 242 -15.03 9.07 -35.13
C GLY A 242 -14.98 10.59 -35.06
N ASP A 243 -16.14 11.23 -35.19
CA ASP A 243 -16.28 12.70 -35.28
C ASP A 243 -15.81 13.46 -34.02
N LEU A 244 -15.72 12.78 -32.88
CA LEU A 244 -15.20 13.31 -31.60
C LEU A 244 -13.69 13.11 -31.41
N VAL A 245 -13.09 12.18 -32.17
CA VAL A 245 -11.71 11.72 -31.98
C VAL A 245 -10.82 12.15 -33.15
N GLY A 246 -11.37 12.46 -34.33
CA GLY A 246 -10.56 12.53 -35.55
C GLY A 246 -9.84 11.20 -35.80
N ALA A 247 -9.04 11.09 -36.85
CA ALA A 247 -8.09 9.98 -36.92
C ALA A 247 -6.97 10.26 -35.90
N SER A 248 -7.18 9.96 -34.62
CA SER A 248 -6.15 10.15 -33.59
C SER A 248 -5.80 8.85 -32.88
N GLU A 249 -4.50 8.57 -32.87
CA GLU A 249 -3.87 7.55 -32.04
C GLU A 249 -3.67 8.18 -30.66
N LEU A 250 -4.35 7.67 -29.63
CA LEU A 250 -4.22 8.17 -28.27
C LEU A 250 -3.33 7.24 -27.47
N HIS A 251 -2.11 7.69 -27.21
CA HIS A 251 -1.15 7.02 -26.35
C HIS A 251 -1.41 7.35 -24.89
N ARG A 252 -1.20 6.37 -24.01
CA ARG A 252 -1.19 6.56 -22.56
C ARG A 252 -0.35 5.49 -21.88
N ALA A 253 0.33 5.87 -20.81
CA ALA A 253 0.89 4.89 -19.88
C ALA A 253 -0.24 4.39 -18.97
N GLN A 254 -0.30 3.08 -18.77
CA GLN A 254 -1.27 2.43 -17.91
C GLN A 254 -0.56 1.61 -16.85
N LEU A 255 -0.90 1.89 -15.59
CA LEU A 255 -0.58 1.01 -14.46
C LEU A 255 -1.82 0.18 -14.17
N VAL A 256 -1.66 -1.14 -14.09
CA VAL A 256 -2.75 -2.07 -13.79
C VAL A 256 -2.35 -2.93 -12.61
N LEU A 257 -3.18 -2.92 -11.57
CA LEU A 257 -3.00 -3.75 -10.38
C LEU A 257 -3.89 -4.96 -10.46
N VAL A 258 -3.30 -6.11 -10.16
CA VAL A 258 -3.99 -7.40 -10.25
C VAL A 258 -3.91 -8.09 -8.90
N ARG A 259 -5.05 -8.55 -8.41
CA ARG A 259 -5.17 -9.36 -7.19
C ARG A 259 -6.16 -10.48 -7.46
N ASP A 260 -5.80 -11.71 -7.09
CA ASP A 260 -6.65 -12.90 -7.24
C ASP A 260 -7.21 -13.04 -8.67
N GLY A 261 -6.36 -12.77 -9.68
CA GLY A 261 -6.71 -12.84 -11.10
C GLY A 261 -7.68 -11.75 -11.60
N ARG A 262 -7.96 -10.72 -10.80
CA ARG A 262 -8.83 -9.59 -11.17
C ARG A 262 -8.08 -8.27 -11.08
N ILE A 263 -8.44 -7.33 -11.95
CA ILE A 263 -7.92 -5.98 -11.94
C ILE A 263 -8.60 -5.20 -10.82
N THR A 264 -7.82 -4.76 -9.83
CA THR A 264 -8.31 -3.92 -8.72
C THR A 264 -8.15 -2.44 -8.98
N ARG A 265 -7.19 -2.06 -9.82
CA ARG A 265 -6.93 -0.66 -10.13
C ARG A 265 -6.35 -0.50 -11.51
N LEU A 266 -6.81 0.53 -12.21
CA LEU A 266 -6.28 0.96 -13.49
C LEU A 266 -5.96 2.46 -13.41
N GLU A 267 -4.72 2.84 -13.62
CA GLU A 267 -4.32 4.23 -13.66
C GLU A 267 -3.88 4.63 -15.05
N ASN A 268 -4.36 5.78 -15.54
CA ASN A 268 -3.93 6.36 -16.81
C ASN A 268 -3.02 7.56 -16.53
N TRP A 269 -1.86 7.54 -17.16
CA TRP A 269 -0.82 8.55 -17.08
C TRP A 269 -0.51 9.07 -18.48
N GLN A 270 0.13 10.24 -18.57
CA GLN A 270 0.69 10.67 -19.85
C GLN A 270 1.78 9.67 -20.29
N PRO A 271 1.97 9.41 -21.59
CA PRO A 271 3.02 8.51 -22.08
C PRO A 271 4.41 8.85 -21.54
N GLU A 272 4.71 10.14 -21.40
CA GLU A 272 6.01 10.64 -20.92
C GLU A 272 6.23 10.36 -19.43
N ASP A 273 5.17 10.09 -18.67
CA ASP A 273 5.21 9.78 -17.24
C ASP A 273 5.26 8.27 -16.95
N ALA A 274 5.57 7.44 -17.96
CA ALA A 274 5.65 5.98 -17.80
C ALA A 274 6.64 5.55 -16.70
N ASP A 275 7.78 6.23 -16.57
CA ASP A 275 8.76 5.95 -15.50
C ASP A 275 8.19 6.26 -14.11
N ALA A 276 7.32 7.27 -13.97
CA ALA A 276 6.64 7.57 -12.72
C ALA A 276 5.60 6.49 -12.39
N ALA A 277 4.89 5.97 -13.40
CA ALA A 277 3.99 4.83 -13.22
C ALA A 277 4.76 3.56 -12.81
N VAL A 278 5.93 3.29 -13.40
CA VAL A 278 6.81 2.17 -12.97
C VAL A 278 7.29 2.38 -11.53
N ALA A 279 7.70 3.59 -11.18
CA ALA A 279 8.08 3.92 -9.81
C ALA A 279 6.91 3.71 -8.84
N HIS A 280 5.67 4.03 -9.23
CA HIS A 280 4.47 3.77 -8.44
C HIS A 280 4.19 2.27 -8.30
N LEU A 281 4.33 1.49 -9.38
CA LEU A 281 4.16 0.03 -9.34
C LEU A 281 5.16 -0.62 -8.37
N ARG A 282 6.42 -0.17 -8.41
CA ARG A 282 7.53 -0.68 -7.57
C ARG A 282 7.62 -0.06 -6.20
N ALA A 283 7.00 1.10 -5.99
CA ALA A 283 6.95 1.73 -4.68
C ALA A 283 6.44 0.66 -3.73
N PRO A 284 7.11 0.45 -2.57
CA PRO A 284 6.51 -0.35 -1.52
C PRO A 284 5.17 0.29 -1.30
N ARG A 285 4.10 -0.39 -1.75
CA ARG A 285 2.79 0.08 -1.37
C ARG A 285 2.85 0.03 0.14
N PRO A 286 2.56 1.13 0.86
CA PRO A 286 2.14 0.94 2.24
C PRO A 286 1.09 -0.15 2.12
N ALA A 287 1.36 -1.30 2.75
CA ALA A 287 0.49 -2.46 2.67
C ALA A 287 -0.91 -1.89 2.72
N SER A 288 -1.76 -2.15 1.73
CA SER A 288 -3.11 -1.63 1.76
C SER A 288 -3.69 -2.05 3.11
N ALA A 289 -3.76 -1.04 3.96
CA ALA A 289 -3.82 -1.05 5.41
C ALA A 289 -2.70 -1.76 6.23
N PRO A 290 -2.43 -1.27 7.47
CA PRO A 290 -1.80 -2.01 8.59
C PRO A 290 -2.39 -3.39 8.90
N ARG A 291 -3.40 -3.81 8.12
CA ARG A 291 -4.15 -5.06 8.19
C ARG A 291 -3.31 -6.28 7.81
N ALA A 292 -2.37 -6.17 6.86
CA ALA A 292 -1.58 -7.33 6.42
C ALA A 292 -0.73 -7.98 7.54
N GLY A 293 -0.35 -7.20 8.57
CA GLY A 293 0.42 -7.65 9.73
C GLY A 293 -0.38 -8.06 10.97
N LEU A 294 -1.72 -7.99 10.95
CA LEU A 294 -2.57 -8.30 12.11
C LEU A 294 -2.71 -9.81 12.30
N VAL A 295 -1.73 -10.42 12.95
CA VAL A 295 -1.69 -11.87 13.19
C VAL A 295 -1.47 -12.18 14.68
N ASN A 296 -2.56 -12.53 15.37
CA ASN A 296 -2.54 -13.15 16.70
C ASN A 296 -2.91 -14.65 16.63
N ALA A 297 -3.00 -15.35 17.76
CA ALA A 297 -3.40 -16.76 17.79
C ALA A 297 -4.78 -16.99 17.19
N ALA A 298 -5.76 -16.13 17.47
CA ALA A 298 -7.08 -16.18 16.86
C ALA A 298 -7.01 -16.15 15.32
N MET A 299 -6.26 -15.23 14.72
CA MET A 299 -6.13 -15.15 13.26
C MET A 299 -5.46 -16.40 12.66
N ARG A 300 -4.46 -16.98 13.35
CA ARG A 300 -3.85 -18.26 12.94
C ARG A 300 -4.87 -19.40 13.00
N ALA A 301 -5.69 -19.45 14.04
CA ALA A 301 -6.75 -20.43 14.18
C ALA A 301 -7.87 -20.25 13.15
N VAL A 302 -8.21 -19.00 12.78
CA VAL A 302 -9.14 -18.69 11.68
C VAL A 302 -8.63 -19.28 10.37
N ARG A 303 -7.37 -19.02 10.00
CA ARG A 303 -6.75 -19.55 8.78
C ARG A 303 -6.73 -21.07 8.76
N LYS A 304 -6.34 -21.70 9.87
CA LYS A 304 -6.36 -23.17 10.00
C LYS A 304 -7.76 -23.75 9.80
N GLY A 305 -8.77 -23.18 10.46
CA GLY A 305 -10.16 -23.63 10.32
C GLY A 305 -10.69 -23.46 8.90
N ARG A 306 -10.35 -22.35 8.24
CA ARG A 306 -10.65 -22.12 6.82
C ARG A 306 -10.03 -23.20 5.92
N ASP A 307 -8.75 -23.52 6.12
CA ASP A 307 -8.06 -24.50 5.28
C ASP A 307 -8.67 -25.90 5.41
N LEU A 308 -9.02 -26.29 6.63
CA LEU A 308 -9.72 -27.55 6.91
C LEU A 308 -11.11 -27.58 6.26
N LEU A 309 -11.85 -26.46 6.31
CA LEU A 309 -13.14 -26.32 5.66
C LEU A 309 -13.03 -26.49 4.13
N LEU A 310 -12.12 -25.76 3.48
CA LEU A 310 -11.95 -25.83 2.03
C LEU A 310 -11.42 -27.20 1.56
N ALA A 311 -10.63 -27.89 2.39
CA ALA A 311 -10.20 -29.26 2.15
C ALA A 311 -11.30 -30.31 2.39
N GLY A 312 -12.45 -29.93 2.96
CA GLY A 312 -13.51 -30.86 3.36
C GLY A 312 -13.12 -31.79 4.51
N ALA A 313 -12.10 -31.44 5.30
CA ALA A 313 -11.58 -32.23 6.41
C ALA A 313 -12.42 -32.03 7.68
N PHE A 314 -13.70 -32.43 7.63
CA PHE A 314 -14.67 -32.16 8.71
C PHE A 314 -14.32 -32.81 10.06
N ASP A 315 -13.68 -33.98 10.04
CA ASP A 315 -13.25 -34.69 11.25
C ASP A 315 -12.17 -33.92 12.02
N ASP A 316 -11.36 -33.12 11.32
CA ASP A 316 -10.37 -32.23 11.94
C ASP A 316 -10.96 -30.85 12.24
N LEU A 317 -11.85 -30.36 11.38
CA LEU A 317 -12.51 -29.05 11.53
C LEU A 317 -13.37 -29.01 12.81
N VAL A 318 -14.06 -30.09 13.16
CA VAL A 318 -14.88 -30.17 14.37
C VAL A 318 -14.05 -29.91 15.64
N ASN A 319 -12.77 -30.30 15.63
CA ASN A 319 -11.86 -30.13 16.77
C ASN A 319 -11.37 -28.69 16.94
N THR A 320 -11.57 -27.81 15.94
CA THR A 320 -11.19 -26.39 16.04
C THR A 320 -12.27 -25.52 16.68
N TRP A 321 -13.41 -26.10 17.04
CA TRP A 321 -14.56 -25.40 17.63
C TRP A 321 -14.83 -25.90 19.06
N ALA A 322 -15.32 -25.01 19.92
CA ALA A 322 -15.82 -25.40 21.23
C ALA A 322 -17.13 -26.19 21.08
N ALA A 323 -17.41 -27.11 22.00
CA ALA A 323 -18.59 -27.99 21.91
C ALA A 323 -19.91 -27.20 21.92
N ASP A 324 -19.94 -26.09 22.65
CA ASP A 324 -21.06 -25.17 22.83
C ASP A 324 -20.91 -23.87 22.01
N ALA A 325 -20.08 -23.90 20.97
CA ALA A 325 -19.80 -22.72 20.17
C ALA A 325 -21.06 -22.13 19.52
N GLN A 326 -21.06 -20.81 19.33
CA GLN A 326 -22.19 -20.06 18.81
C GLN A 326 -21.85 -19.37 17.50
N ILE A 327 -22.76 -19.45 16.53
CA ILE A 327 -22.73 -18.61 15.33
C ILE A 327 -23.93 -17.68 15.41
N VAL A 328 -23.67 -16.39 15.32
CA VAL A 328 -24.70 -15.37 15.31
C VAL A 328 -24.57 -14.61 14.00
N ASP A 329 -25.45 -14.89 13.06
CA ASP A 329 -25.54 -14.12 11.82
C ASP A 329 -26.55 -13.00 12.04
N ARG A 330 -26.10 -11.73 12.00
CA ARG A 330 -26.98 -10.56 12.17
C ARG A 330 -27.39 -9.93 10.84
N ARG A 331 -26.91 -10.46 9.70
CA ARG A 331 -27.16 -9.90 8.37
C ARG A 331 -28.65 -9.96 8.03
N PRO A 332 -29.28 -8.86 7.55
CA PRO A 332 -30.73 -8.75 7.35
C PRO A 332 -31.40 -9.88 6.56
N PHE A 333 -30.67 -10.55 5.65
CA PHE A 333 -31.20 -11.61 4.80
C PHE A 333 -30.86 -13.04 5.25
N ALA A 334 -30.08 -13.20 6.33
CA ALA A 334 -29.68 -14.50 6.88
C ALA A 334 -30.13 -14.74 8.33
N GLN A 335 -30.23 -13.67 9.13
CA GLN A 335 -30.50 -13.64 10.58
C GLN A 335 -30.80 -14.99 11.25
N PHE A 336 -29.77 -15.64 11.80
CA PHE A 336 -29.95 -16.88 12.55
C PHE A 336 -28.93 -17.00 13.69
N THR A 337 -29.26 -17.83 14.68
CA THR A 337 -28.32 -18.25 15.72
C THR A 337 -28.22 -19.76 15.69
N ALA A 338 -27.02 -20.28 15.48
CA ALA A 338 -26.71 -21.70 15.60
C ALA A 338 -25.88 -21.94 16.86
N VAL A 339 -26.19 -23.02 17.58
CA VAL A 339 -25.50 -23.37 18.83
C VAL A 339 -25.06 -24.82 18.75
N GLY A 340 -23.80 -25.05 19.13
CA GLY A 340 -23.19 -26.37 19.14
C GLY A 340 -22.46 -26.69 17.85
N VAL A 341 -21.46 -27.55 17.98
CA VAL A 341 -20.54 -27.87 16.86
C VAL A 341 -21.24 -28.60 15.70
N ASP A 342 -22.28 -29.38 15.97
CA ASP A 342 -23.03 -30.12 14.94
C ASP A 342 -23.74 -29.17 13.95
N GLU A 343 -24.36 -28.12 14.46
CA GLU A 343 -24.99 -27.07 13.64
C GLU A 343 -23.94 -26.32 12.80
N PHE A 344 -22.77 -26.03 13.37
CA PHE A 344 -21.67 -25.45 12.60
C PHE A 344 -21.18 -26.38 11.48
N MET A 345 -21.05 -27.68 11.74
CA MET A 345 -20.68 -28.65 10.70
C MET A 345 -21.73 -28.69 9.58
N ALA A 346 -23.02 -28.56 9.92
CA ALA A 346 -24.10 -28.46 8.94
C ALA A 346 -24.00 -27.17 8.09
N VAL A 347 -23.79 -26.02 8.73
CA VAL A 347 -23.55 -24.73 8.03
C VAL A 347 -22.32 -24.81 7.13
N SER A 348 -21.22 -25.38 7.62
CA SER A 348 -19.99 -25.57 6.87
C SER A 348 -20.16 -26.45 5.63
N ARG A 349 -20.91 -27.55 5.75
CA ARG A 349 -21.29 -28.38 4.60
C ARG A 349 -22.13 -27.60 3.61
N SER A 350 -23.13 -26.85 4.08
CA SER A 350 -23.98 -25.99 3.25
C SER A 350 -23.18 -24.96 2.46
N ILE A 351 -22.14 -24.36 3.05
CA ILE A 351 -21.22 -23.43 2.37
C ILE A 351 -20.55 -24.11 1.16
N LEU A 352 -19.98 -25.31 1.34
CA LEU A 352 -19.33 -26.05 0.25
C LEU A 352 -20.32 -26.57 -0.80
N GLU A 353 -21.49 -27.07 -0.37
CA GLU A 353 -22.57 -27.53 -1.23
C GLU A 353 -23.19 -26.39 -2.05
N GLY A 354 -23.21 -25.19 -1.46
CA GLY A 354 -23.60 -23.93 -2.10
C GLY A 354 -22.58 -23.41 -3.11
N GLY A 355 -21.44 -24.10 -3.25
CA GLY A 355 -20.48 -23.87 -4.32
C GLY A 355 -19.29 -23.00 -3.95
N VAL A 356 -19.15 -22.59 -2.69
CA VAL A 356 -17.99 -21.83 -2.21
C VAL A 356 -16.72 -22.68 -2.36
N ARG A 357 -15.70 -22.10 -2.99
CA ARG A 357 -14.39 -22.72 -3.23
C ARG A 357 -13.23 -21.87 -2.69
N GLU A 358 -13.50 -20.61 -2.38
CA GLU A 358 -12.54 -19.67 -1.83
C GLU A 358 -13.14 -18.96 -0.63
N ILE A 359 -12.34 -18.81 0.42
CA ILE A 359 -12.67 -18.02 1.60
C ILE A 359 -11.44 -17.19 1.97
N ASN A 360 -11.53 -15.88 1.91
CA ASN A 360 -10.43 -14.98 2.25
C ASN A 360 -10.80 -14.16 3.49
N HIS A 361 -9.97 -14.25 4.52
CA HIS A 361 -10.10 -13.46 5.75
C HIS A 361 -9.07 -12.32 5.73
N LEU A 362 -9.55 -11.10 5.55
CA LEU A 362 -8.75 -9.88 5.61
C LEU A 362 -8.91 -9.28 7.02
N PRO A 363 -7.92 -9.42 7.92
CA PRO A 363 -8.08 -8.95 9.30
C PRO A 363 -8.17 -7.43 9.34
N ILE A 364 -9.17 -6.89 10.03
CA ILE A 364 -9.38 -5.45 10.25
C ILE A 364 -8.80 -5.04 11.59
N ALA A 365 -9.04 -5.84 12.63
CA ALA A 365 -8.56 -5.58 13.98
C ALA A 365 -8.33 -6.87 14.77
N ILE A 366 -7.37 -6.84 15.69
CA ILE A 366 -7.10 -7.91 16.65
C ILE A 366 -7.10 -7.37 18.08
N ARG A 367 -7.54 -8.20 19.03
CA ARG A 367 -7.44 -7.91 20.46
C ARG A 367 -6.94 -9.15 21.18
N GLY A 368 -5.88 -8.97 21.98
CA GLY A 368 -5.21 -10.07 22.69
C GLY A 368 -4.89 -11.25 21.78
N GLU A 369 -4.99 -12.47 22.30
CA GLU A 369 -4.79 -13.70 21.54
C GLU A 369 -6.10 -14.32 21.07
N ARG A 370 -7.25 -13.86 21.57
CA ARG A 370 -8.54 -14.57 21.45
C ARG A 370 -9.55 -13.93 20.50
N LEU A 371 -9.34 -12.70 20.04
CA LEU A 371 -10.31 -11.98 19.21
C LEU A 371 -9.70 -11.49 17.90
N VAL A 372 -10.45 -11.67 16.82
CA VAL A 372 -10.13 -11.08 15.50
C VAL A 372 -11.42 -10.63 14.80
N LEU A 373 -11.40 -9.40 14.31
CA LEU A 373 -12.40 -8.84 13.40
C LEU A 373 -11.81 -8.87 12.00
N SER A 374 -12.50 -9.49 11.04
CA SER A 374 -12.06 -9.59 9.64
C SER A 374 -13.16 -9.18 8.68
N GLU A 375 -12.78 -8.68 7.51
CA GLU A 375 -13.63 -8.74 6.32
C GLU A 375 -13.43 -10.13 5.69
N THR A 376 -14.50 -10.92 5.64
CA THR A 376 -14.48 -12.28 5.11
C THR A 376 -15.18 -12.32 3.76
N HIS A 377 -14.42 -12.71 2.74
CA HIS A 377 -14.85 -12.86 1.37
C HIS A 377 -15.08 -14.34 1.08
N PHE A 378 -16.27 -14.68 0.60
CA PHE A 378 -16.63 -16.01 0.13
C PHE A 378 -16.77 -15.95 -1.39
N ALA A 379 -16.08 -16.83 -2.12
CA ALA A 379 -16.18 -16.91 -3.57
C ALA A 379 -16.40 -18.37 -4.03
N GLY A 380 -17.19 -18.56 -5.09
CA GLY A 380 -17.52 -19.88 -5.59
C GLY A 380 -18.46 -19.89 -6.80
N MET A 381 -19.00 -21.06 -7.12
CA MET A 381 -19.90 -21.29 -8.25
C MET A 381 -21.18 -21.99 -7.81
N ARG A 382 -22.33 -21.35 -7.99
CA ARG A 382 -23.65 -21.95 -7.69
C ARG A 382 -23.94 -23.12 -8.62
N ARG A 383 -24.94 -23.94 -8.26
CA ARG A 383 -25.37 -25.11 -9.07
C ARG A 383 -25.85 -24.75 -10.48
N ASP A 384 -26.26 -23.51 -10.71
CA ASP A 384 -26.70 -22.97 -12.00
C ASP A 384 -25.54 -22.42 -12.86
N GLY A 385 -24.30 -22.48 -12.36
CA GLY A 385 -23.12 -21.97 -13.06
C GLY A 385 -22.89 -20.46 -12.89
N ALA A 386 -23.66 -19.77 -12.03
CA ALA A 386 -23.39 -18.37 -11.68
C ALA A 386 -22.35 -18.25 -10.56
N ARG A 387 -21.44 -17.28 -10.68
CA ARG A 387 -20.46 -16.98 -9.62
C ARG A 387 -21.19 -16.48 -8.37
N ASN A 388 -20.87 -17.04 -7.21
CA ASN A 388 -21.34 -16.57 -5.92
C ASN A 388 -20.19 -15.82 -5.24
N GLU A 389 -20.37 -14.53 -4.99
CA GLU A 389 -19.47 -13.74 -4.16
C GLU A 389 -20.28 -13.10 -3.04
N THR A 390 -19.77 -13.19 -1.82
CA THR A 390 -20.40 -12.57 -0.66
C THR A 390 -19.32 -12.08 0.27
N VAL A 391 -19.48 -10.85 0.76
CA VAL A 391 -18.57 -10.25 1.74
C VAL A 391 -19.35 -10.03 3.03
N ALA A 392 -18.75 -10.36 4.17
CA ALA A 392 -19.30 -10.10 5.48
C ALA A 392 -18.19 -9.69 6.45
N LEU A 393 -18.51 -8.87 7.46
CA LEU A 393 -17.61 -8.70 8.60
C LEU A 393 -17.79 -9.90 9.53
N SER A 394 -16.70 -10.48 10.00
CA SER A 394 -16.70 -11.58 10.96
C SER A 394 -15.90 -11.21 12.22
N LEU A 395 -16.54 -11.33 13.38
CA LEU A 395 -15.89 -11.28 14.67
C LEU A 395 -15.78 -12.70 15.22
N ASP A 396 -14.57 -13.22 15.26
CA ASP A 396 -14.24 -14.55 15.74
C ASP A 396 -13.63 -14.47 17.15
N GLU A 397 -14.20 -15.23 18.07
CA GLU A 397 -13.78 -15.34 19.46
C GLU A 397 -13.37 -16.78 19.79
N PHE A 398 -12.22 -16.93 20.43
CA PHE A 398 -11.62 -18.21 20.78
C PHE A 398 -11.56 -18.40 22.30
N ASP A 399 -11.61 -19.65 22.74
CA ASP A 399 -11.33 -20.03 24.13
C ASP A 399 -9.83 -20.07 24.43
N GLU A 400 -9.47 -20.29 25.70
CA GLU A 400 -8.07 -20.39 26.13
C GLU A 400 -7.32 -21.58 25.51
N SER A 401 -8.06 -22.57 25.00
CA SER A 401 -7.50 -23.73 24.29
C SER A 401 -7.35 -23.48 22.79
N GLY A 402 -7.65 -22.27 22.30
CA GLY A 402 -7.56 -21.91 20.89
C GLY A 402 -8.68 -22.49 20.03
N ARG A 403 -9.81 -22.92 20.63
CA ARG A 403 -11.00 -23.37 19.90
C ARG A 403 -11.96 -22.22 19.71
N ARG A 404 -12.56 -22.10 18.53
CA ARG A 404 -13.52 -21.05 18.24
C ARG A 404 -14.79 -21.28 19.06
N MET A 405 -15.14 -20.33 19.91
CA MET A 405 -16.34 -20.38 20.75
C MET A 405 -17.45 -19.51 20.23
N ARG A 406 -17.13 -18.46 19.47
CA ARG A 406 -18.16 -17.61 18.87
C ARG A 406 -17.71 -17.04 17.53
N LEU A 407 -18.64 -17.03 16.57
CA LEU A 407 -18.53 -16.31 15.30
C LEU A 407 -19.73 -15.38 15.20
N THR A 408 -19.52 -14.10 14.98
CA THR A 408 -20.59 -13.14 14.73
C THR A 408 -20.40 -12.48 13.38
N LEU A 409 -21.42 -12.56 12.52
CA LEU A 409 -21.40 -11.99 11.18
C LEU A 409 -22.22 -10.71 11.13
N PHE A 410 -21.66 -9.68 10.52
CA PHE A 410 -22.29 -8.37 10.30
C PHE A 410 -22.25 -8.01 8.81
N GLU A 411 -23.12 -7.09 8.41
CA GLU A 411 -23.03 -6.45 7.10
C GLU A 411 -21.80 -5.54 7.02
N ARG A 412 -21.29 -5.32 5.80
CA ARG A 412 -20.10 -4.49 5.57
C ARG A 412 -20.24 -3.06 6.12
N ASN A 413 -21.46 -2.52 6.10
CA ASN A 413 -21.76 -1.17 6.60
C ASN A 413 -21.94 -1.10 8.12
N GLN A 414 -21.94 -2.22 8.85
CA GLN A 414 -22.08 -2.30 10.31
C GLN A 414 -20.73 -2.32 11.04
N LEU A 415 -19.72 -1.66 10.46
CA LEU A 415 -18.36 -1.67 10.97
C LEU A 415 -18.25 -1.13 12.40
N GLU A 416 -18.99 -0.06 12.71
CA GLU A 416 -19.02 0.52 14.05
C GLU A 416 -19.60 -0.45 15.10
N GLU A 417 -20.69 -1.13 14.76
CA GLU A 417 -21.30 -2.16 15.63
C GLU A 417 -20.33 -3.33 15.88
N ALA A 418 -19.61 -3.76 14.84
CA ALA A 418 -18.62 -4.83 14.93
C ALA A 418 -17.44 -4.44 15.85
N PHE A 419 -16.97 -3.19 15.78
CA PHE A 419 -15.96 -2.67 16.70
C PHE A 419 -16.48 -2.54 18.13
N ALA A 420 -17.70 -2.03 18.33
CA ALA A 420 -18.29 -1.93 19.67
C ALA A 420 -18.41 -3.30 20.35
N GLU A 421 -18.83 -4.34 19.60
CA GLU A 421 -18.88 -5.71 20.09
C GLU A 421 -17.46 -6.27 20.36
N LEU A 422 -16.47 -5.98 19.50
CA LEU A 422 -15.08 -6.35 19.71
C LEU A 422 -14.53 -5.78 21.03
N GLU A 423 -14.74 -4.49 21.29
CA GLU A 423 -14.26 -3.84 22.52
C GLU A 423 -15.00 -4.35 23.77
N ALA A 424 -16.31 -4.57 23.68
CA ALA A 424 -17.09 -5.12 24.78
C ALA A 424 -16.61 -6.53 25.18
N ARG A 425 -16.35 -7.40 24.19
CA ARG A 425 -15.84 -8.76 24.44
C ARG A 425 -14.43 -8.74 24.97
N TYR A 426 -13.57 -7.90 24.40
CA TYR A 426 -12.20 -7.79 24.88
C TYR A 426 -12.15 -7.26 26.32
N GLY A 427 -12.92 -6.21 26.62
CA GLY A 427 -13.03 -5.64 27.97
C GLY A 427 -13.64 -6.59 29.01
N ALA A 428 -14.52 -7.51 28.61
CA ALA A 428 -15.03 -8.56 29.50
C ALA A 428 -14.09 -9.76 29.66
N GLY A 429 -13.20 -9.98 28.68
CA GLY A 429 -12.24 -11.08 28.62
C GLY A 429 -10.83 -10.64 28.98
N GLU A 430 -9.89 -10.81 28.05
CA GLU A 430 -8.45 -10.56 28.24
C GLU A 430 -8.12 -9.13 28.69
N GLY A 431 -8.98 -8.15 28.37
CA GLY A 431 -8.82 -6.75 28.74
C GLY A 431 -9.37 -6.37 30.13
N ALA A 432 -10.09 -7.24 30.83
CA ALA A 432 -10.82 -6.88 32.05
C ALA A 432 -9.95 -6.31 33.19
N GLY A 433 -8.67 -6.69 33.22
CA GLY A 433 -7.70 -6.24 34.23
C GLY A 433 -7.07 -4.86 33.98
N HIS A 434 -7.36 -4.21 32.84
CA HIS A 434 -6.67 -2.98 32.43
C HIS A 434 -7.65 -1.81 32.25
N PRO A 435 -7.80 -0.94 33.27
CA PRO A 435 -8.70 0.22 33.21
C PRO A 435 -8.43 1.15 32.03
N SER A 436 -7.16 1.25 31.62
CA SER A 436 -6.70 2.06 30.48
C SER A 436 -7.38 1.72 29.16
N ILE A 437 -7.79 0.46 28.94
CA ILE A 437 -8.52 0.06 27.72
C ILE A 437 -9.90 0.74 27.69
N ALA A 438 -10.65 0.66 28.79
CA ALA A 438 -11.98 1.28 28.87
C ALA A 438 -11.90 2.82 28.78
N LEU A 439 -10.84 3.42 29.33
CA LEU A 439 -10.59 4.85 29.21
C LEU A 439 -10.25 5.26 27.76
N ALA A 440 -9.41 4.46 27.08
CA ALA A 440 -9.03 4.65 25.69
C ALA A 440 -10.23 4.52 24.74
N ASP A 441 -11.01 3.44 24.87
CA ASP A 441 -12.21 3.21 24.06
C ASP A 441 -13.22 4.34 24.23
N ARG A 442 -13.46 4.79 25.48
CA ARG A 442 -14.34 5.94 25.75
C ARG A 442 -13.86 7.22 25.04
N ALA A 443 -12.56 7.50 25.07
CA ALA A 443 -12.01 8.68 24.39
C ALA A 443 -12.20 8.60 22.86
N LEU A 444 -11.92 7.44 22.25
CA LEU A 444 -12.14 7.22 20.82
C LEU A 444 -13.62 7.27 20.44
N GLY A 445 -14.52 6.77 21.30
CA GLY A 445 -15.97 6.87 21.13
C GLY A 445 -16.47 8.31 21.10
N LEU A 446 -16.00 9.16 22.03
CA LEU A 446 -16.33 10.59 22.04
C LEU A 446 -15.81 11.31 20.80
N TRP A 447 -14.61 10.96 20.32
CA TRP A 447 -14.06 11.49 19.08
C TRP A 447 -14.93 11.11 17.86
N ARG A 448 -15.33 9.84 17.74
CA ARG A 448 -16.21 9.37 16.66
C ARG A 448 -17.60 10.01 16.70
N ALA A 449 -18.16 10.22 17.89
CA ALA A 449 -19.44 10.89 18.08
C ALA A 449 -19.39 12.42 17.83
N GLY A 450 -18.20 12.99 17.65
CA GLY A 450 -18.01 14.44 17.53
C GLY A 450 -18.36 15.20 18.81
N GLU A 451 -18.32 14.54 19.98
CA GLU A 451 -18.61 15.16 21.28
C GLU A 451 -17.37 15.89 21.81
N TRP A 452 -16.93 16.92 21.10
CA TRP A 452 -15.66 17.63 21.35
C TRP A 452 -15.53 18.19 22.76
N GLY A 453 -16.61 18.74 23.33
CA GLY A 453 -16.62 19.24 24.70
C GLY A 453 -16.44 18.13 25.75
N ALA A 454 -17.10 16.99 25.55
CA ALA A 454 -16.94 15.83 26.42
C ALA A 454 -15.55 15.21 26.25
N LEU A 455 -15.02 15.14 25.03
CA LEU A 455 -13.65 14.69 24.76
C LEU A 455 -12.64 15.59 25.48
N ARG A 456 -12.76 16.92 25.39
CA ARG A 456 -11.86 17.86 26.08
C ARG A 456 -11.88 17.68 27.60
N ALA A 457 -13.04 17.41 28.19
CA ALA A 457 -13.16 17.16 29.63
C ALA A 457 -12.41 15.89 30.09
N ARG A 458 -12.04 15.00 29.16
CA ARG A 458 -11.21 13.82 29.46
C ARG A 458 -9.73 14.14 29.57
N PHE A 459 -9.24 15.22 28.98
CA PHE A 459 -7.84 15.62 29.08
C PHE A 459 -7.57 16.35 30.39
N HIS A 460 -6.37 16.19 30.94
CA HIS A 460 -5.84 17.12 31.95
C HIS A 460 -5.60 18.50 31.33
N ASP A 461 -5.61 19.56 32.14
CA ASP A 461 -5.46 20.92 31.61
C ASP A 461 -4.01 21.22 31.18
N ASP A 462 -3.04 20.50 31.75
CA ASP A 462 -1.63 20.51 31.33
C ASP A 462 -1.27 19.33 30.39
N ALA A 463 -2.28 18.62 29.86
CA ALA A 463 -2.03 17.42 29.08
C ALA A 463 -1.18 17.72 27.84
N ALA A 464 -0.13 16.93 27.65
CA ALA A 464 0.76 17.07 26.51
C ALA A 464 0.21 16.26 25.32
N VAL A 465 -0.03 16.94 24.19
CA VAL A 465 -0.37 16.29 22.92
C VAL A 465 0.79 16.46 21.95
N VAL A 466 1.46 15.36 21.58
CA VAL A 466 2.68 15.42 20.76
C VAL A 466 2.54 14.56 19.51
N ASP A 467 2.59 15.20 18.35
CA ASP A 467 2.61 14.51 17.07
C ASP A 467 4.04 14.43 16.52
N HIS A 468 4.63 13.23 16.60
CA HIS A 468 5.99 12.92 16.16
C HIS A 468 6.09 12.62 14.65
N ARG A 469 4.96 12.63 13.93
CA ARG A 469 4.92 12.35 12.49
C ARG A 469 5.62 13.43 11.67
N THR A 470 6.18 13.04 10.52
CA THR A 470 6.94 13.95 9.64
C THR A 470 6.06 15.08 9.11
N VAL A 471 4.83 14.74 8.75
CA VAL A 471 3.77 15.71 8.38
C VAL A 471 2.71 15.70 9.48
N GLY A 472 3.14 16.05 10.69
CA GLY A 472 2.33 16.12 11.90
C GLY A 472 2.06 17.55 12.37
N TRP A 473 1.37 17.66 13.50
CA TRP A 473 0.94 18.94 14.08
C TRP A 473 1.89 19.50 15.15
N GLY A 474 2.99 18.79 15.42
CA GLY A 474 3.94 19.09 16.49
C GLY A 474 3.35 18.91 17.88
N SER A 475 3.89 19.65 18.85
CA SER A 475 3.38 19.67 20.23
C SER A 475 2.31 20.74 20.39
N VAL A 476 1.16 20.36 20.94
CA VAL A 476 0.03 21.24 21.25
C VAL A 476 -0.60 20.91 22.60
N ASP A 477 -1.40 21.82 23.12
CA ASP A 477 -2.25 21.55 24.28
C ASP A 477 -3.54 20.80 23.87
N ALA A 478 -4.29 20.35 24.88
CA ALA A 478 -5.53 19.60 24.68
C ALA A 478 -6.63 20.43 23.97
N ASP A 479 -6.70 21.74 24.22
CA ASP A 479 -7.71 22.62 23.60
C ASP A 479 -7.47 22.75 22.10
N ALA A 480 -6.22 23.00 21.70
CA ALA A 480 -5.82 23.06 20.30
C ALA A 480 -5.98 21.71 19.60
N PHE A 481 -5.68 20.59 20.26
CA PHE A 481 -5.91 19.26 19.71
C PHE A 481 -7.39 19.00 19.39
N VAL A 482 -8.28 19.30 20.35
CA VAL A 482 -9.73 19.10 20.17
C VAL A 482 -10.29 20.03 19.10
N ALA A 483 -9.89 21.31 19.09
CA ALA A 483 -10.33 22.27 18.07
C ALA A 483 -9.93 21.85 16.66
N ARG A 484 -8.69 21.36 16.49
CA ARG A 484 -8.21 20.87 15.18
C ARG A 484 -8.87 19.55 14.77
N SER A 485 -9.16 18.66 15.72
CA SER A 485 -9.94 17.44 15.46
C SER A 485 -11.35 17.77 14.99
N ALA A 486 -12.01 18.75 15.61
CA ALA A 486 -13.31 19.24 15.20
C ALA A 486 -13.27 19.80 13.77
N ALA A 487 -12.32 20.69 13.47
CA ALA A 487 -12.14 21.24 12.13
C ALA A 487 -11.87 20.15 11.08
N PHE A 488 -11.07 19.14 11.40
CA PHE A 488 -10.83 18.01 10.51
C PHE A 488 -12.13 17.22 10.24
N SER A 489 -12.92 16.98 11.28
CA SER A 489 -14.21 16.29 11.16
C SER A 489 -15.25 17.09 10.39
N GLU A 490 -15.18 18.42 10.36
CA GLU A 490 -16.08 19.26 9.55
C GLU A 490 -15.73 19.23 8.05
N LEU A 491 -14.44 19.06 7.74
CA LEU A 491 -13.93 18.97 6.36
C LEU A 491 -14.10 17.59 5.73
N THR A 492 -14.57 16.61 6.49
CA THR A 492 -14.69 15.22 6.05
C THR A 492 -16.05 14.63 6.43
N THR A 493 -16.57 13.72 5.63
CA THR A 493 -17.80 12.96 5.93
C THR A 493 -17.45 11.51 6.22
N LYS A 494 -18.29 10.78 6.97
CA LYS A 494 -18.03 9.38 7.38
C LYS A 494 -16.68 9.19 8.09
N THR A 495 -16.28 10.19 8.86
CA THR A 495 -14.98 10.21 9.53
C THR A 495 -15.02 9.34 10.77
N ALA A 496 -14.14 8.35 10.84
CA ALA A 496 -14.07 7.44 11.97
C ALA A 496 -12.61 7.10 12.29
N LEU A 497 -12.35 6.74 13.54
CA LEU A 497 -11.03 6.36 14.03
C LEU A 497 -11.16 5.11 14.89
N TYR A 498 -10.42 4.08 14.52
CA TYR A 498 -10.44 2.77 15.14
C TYR A 498 -9.03 2.30 15.51
N ALA A 499 -8.88 1.64 16.66
CA ALA A 499 -7.65 0.92 16.97
C ALA A 499 -7.65 -0.42 16.22
N THR A 500 -6.64 -0.69 15.41
CA THR A 500 -6.50 -1.98 14.69
C THR A 500 -5.81 -3.04 15.56
N SER A 501 -4.87 -2.65 16.40
CA SER A 501 -4.22 -3.52 17.38
C SER A 501 -3.90 -2.75 18.65
N LEU A 502 -4.03 -3.39 19.81
CA LEU A 502 -3.50 -2.90 21.09
C LEU A 502 -2.13 -3.54 21.30
N VAL A 503 -1.08 -2.83 20.91
CA VAL A 503 0.28 -3.37 20.83
C VAL A 503 0.89 -3.58 22.20
N ARG A 504 0.68 -2.64 23.13
CA ARG A 504 1.08 -2.75 24.54
C ARG A 504 0.01 -2.12 25.42
N ILE A 505 -0.22 -2.75 26.57
CA ILE A 505 -1.23 -2.34 27.54
C ILE A 505 -0.57 -2.28 28.91
N HIS A 506 -0.77 -1.17 29.59
CA HIS A 506 -0.38 -0.92 30.98
C HIS A 506 -1.61 -0.45 31.75
N SER A 507 -1.62 -0.51 33.08
CA SER A 507 -2.78 -0.06 33.88
C SER A 507 -3.13 1.41 33.66
N THR A 508 -2.15 2.23 33.28
CA THR A 508 -2.28 3.68 33.06
C THR A 508 -1.94 4.12 31.62
N ALA A 509 -1.68 3.21 30.69
CA ALA A 509 -1.37 3.60 29.32
C ALA A 509 -1.74 2.52 28.31
N VAL A 510 -2.04 2.95 27.08
CA VAL A 510 -2.28 2.06 25.93
C VAL A 510 -1.47 2.56 24.75
N LEU A 511 -0.77 1.64 24.08
CA LEU A 511 -0.15 1.81 22.77
C LEU A 511 -0.97 1.04 21.74
N ALA A 512 -1.45 1.72 20.71
CA ALA A 512 -2.28 1.11 19.68
C ALA A 512 -1.85 1.55 18.27
N THR A 513 -2.01 0.66 17.30
CA THR A 513 -2.04 1.04 15.89
C THR A 513 -3.45 1.53 15.56
N MET A 514 -3.54 2.63 14.83
CA MET A 514 -4.79 3.32 14.51
C MET A 514 -5.06 3.25 13.01
N TRP A 515 -6.33 3.17 12.66
CA TRP A 515 -6.86 3.32 11.31
C TRP A 515 -8.00 4.33 11.33
N GLY A 516 -7.78 5.44 10.63
CA GLY A 516 -8.76 6.49 10.41
C GLY A 516 -9.32 6.41 9.00
N THR A 517 -10.62 6.59 8.88
CA THR A 517 -11.34 6.73 7.61
C THR A 517 -12.00 8.09 7.56
N GLY A 518 -12.29 8.56 6.35
CA GLY A 518 -13.16 9.70 6.09
C GLY A 518 -13.28 9.90 4.59
N THR A 519 -14.21 10.73 4.16
CA THR A 519 -14.36 11.11 2.76
C THR A 519 -14.26 12.62 2.68
N ASN A 520 -13.38 13.14 1.82
CA ASN A 520 -13.23 14.59 1.65
C ASN A 520 -14.47 15.20 0.93
N PRO A 521 -14.56 16.54 0.81
CA PRO A 521 -15.70 17.19 0.16
C PRO A 521 -15.85 16.83 -1.32
N ASP A 522 -14.79 16.38 -1.97
CA ASP A 522 -14.76 15.95 -3.37
C ASP A 522 -15.19 14.46 -3.55
N GLY A 523 -15.58 13.78 -2.47
CA GLY A 523 -16.01 12.38 -2.52
C GLY A 523 -14.84 11.37 -2.56
N VAL A 524 -13.62 11.79 -2.25
CA VAL A 524 -12.43 10.93 -2.16
C VAL A 524 -12.30 10.36 -0.76
N ASP A 525 -12.24 9.03 -0.67
CA ASP A 525 -11.96 8.35 0.59
C ASP A 525 -10.51 8.60 1.02
N ILE A 526 -10.36 9.11 2.23
CA ILE A 526 -9.11 9.33 2.93
C ILE A 526 -8.98 8.25 3.99
N GLU A 527 -7.99 7.38 3.81
CA GLU A 527 -7.54 6.49 4.88
C GLU A 527 -6.22 6.99 5.46
N ARG A 528 -6.10 6.90 6.78
CA ARG A 528 -4.86 7.23 7.50
C ARG A 528 -4.55 6.15 8.50
N SER A 529 -3.27 5.82 8.61
CA SER A 529 -2.79 4.90 9.63
C SER A 529 -1.64 5.55 10.38
N PHE A 530 -1.58 5.31 11.67
CA PHE A 530 -0.55 5.86 12.55
C PHE A 530 -0.52 5.06 13.87
N VAL A 531 0.49 5.29 14.70
CA VAL A 531 0.57 4.69 16.04
C VAL A 531 0.20 5.74 17.07
N MET A 532 -0.54 5.37 18.11
CA MET A 532 -0.98 6.26 19.17
C MET A 532 -0.63 5.69 20.55
N ILE A 533 -0.07 6.54 21.42
CA ILE A 533 0.05 6.30 22.86
C ILE A 533 -0.93 7.22 23.58
N MET A 534 -1.75 6.65 24.46
CA MET A 534 -2.53 7.41 25.43
C MET A 534 -2.06 7.02 26.83
N THR A 535 -1.70 8.03 27.63
CA THR A 535 -1.37 7.88 29.05
C THR A 535 -2.42 8.56 29.90
N PHE A 536 -2.76 7.92 31.01
CA PHE A 536 -3.82 8.33 31.91
C PHE A 536 -3.25 8.61 33.30
N ASP A 537 -3.71 9.70 33.91
CA ASP A 537 -3.60 9.95 35.34
C ASP A 537 -5.00 9.89 35.96
N GLY A 538 -5.22 8.91 36.84
CA GLY A 538 -6.55 8.50 37.25
C GLY A 538 -7.43 8.18 36.04
N GLU A 539 -8.54 8.90 35.90
CA GLU A 539 -9.42 8.76 34.73
C GLU A 539 -9.12 9.76 33.61
N ARG A 540 -8.21 10.74 33.76
CA ARG A 540 -7.98 11.77 32.73
C ARG A 540 -6.77 11.43 31.86
N ILE A 541 -6.81 11.81 30.58
CA ILE A 541 -5.68 11.70 29.65
C ILE A 541 -4.66 12.76 30.07
N SER A 542 -3.49 12.33 30.53
CA SER A 542 -2.36 13.20 30.85
C SER A 542 -1.44 13.41 29.65
N ARG A 543 -1.40 12.44 28.72
CA ARG A 543 -0.59 12.53 27.51
C ARG A 543 -1.21 11.78 26.34
N LEU A 544 -1.14 12.37 25.15
CA LEU A 544 -1.48 11.72 23.89
C LEU A 544 -0.34 11.92 22.90
N GLU A 545 0.15 10.86 22.30
CA GLU A 545 1.24 10.94 21.34
C GLU A 545 0.94 10.14 20.08
N THR A 546 1.32 10.67 18.93
CA THR A 546 1.16 9.99 17.64
C THR A 546 2.50 9.85 16.92
N PHE A 547 2.71 8.70 16.30
CA PHE A 547 3.92 8.33 15.55
C PHE A 547 3.52 7.79 14.17
N GLU A 548 4.47 7.75 13.24
CA GLU A 548 4.25 7.05 11.96
C GLU A 548 4.06 5.54 12.21
N VAL A 549 3.35 4.87 11.30
CA VAL A 549 3.18 3.40 11.39
C VAL A 549 4.54 2.68 11.36
N ASP A 550 5.47 3.19 10.54
CA ASP A 550 6.79 2.61 10.36
C ASP A 550 7.68 2.78 11.60
N ASP A 551 7.33 3.69 12.51
CA ASP A 551 8.04 3.97 13.76
C ASP A 551 7.49 3.17 14.96
N LEU A 552 6.77 2.08 14.72
CA LEU A 552 6.15 1.28 15.79
C LEU A 552 7.17 0.82 16.85
N ASP A 553 8.36 0.37 16.46
CA ASP A 553 9.39 -0.06 17.41
C ASP A 553 9.95 1.09 18.25
N ALA A 554 9.96 2.32 17.70
CA ALA A 554 10.32 3.51 18.47
C ALA A 554 9.21 3.87 19.47
N ALA A 555 7.95 3.81 19.04
CA ALA A 555 6.81 4.02 19.90
C ALA A 555 6.72 2.97 21.03
N VAL A 556 7.09 1.70 20.77
CA VAL A 556 7.17 0.65 21.81
C VAL A 556 8.22 0.98 22.86
N ARG A 557 9.44 1.36 22.46
CA ARG A 557 10.50 1.76 23.40
C ARG A 557 10.09 2.97 24.23
N HIS A 558 9.49 3.97 23.58
CA HIS A 558 8.98 5.15 24.25
C HIS A 558 7.83 4.81 25.21
N PHE A 559 6.93 3.91 24.82
CA PHE A 559 5.88 3.39 25.69
C PHE A 559 6.46 2.75 26.95
N GLU A 560 7.50 1.92 26.82
CA GLU A 560 8.20 1.33 27.96
C GLU A 560 8.82 2.42 28.86
N ASP A 561 9.39 3.47 28.28
CA ASP A 561 9.96 4.58 29.04
C ASP A 561 8.92 5.41 29.80
N VAL A 562 7.76 5.68 29.21
CA VAL A 562 6.68 6.45 29.87
C VAL A 562 5.86 5.62 30.85
N THR A 563 5.91 4.29 30.74
CA THR A 563 5.23 3.36 31.67
C THR A 563 6.14 2.78 32.73
N LYS A 564 7.47 2.97 32.62
CA LYS A 564 8.41 2.70 33.71
C LYS A 564 7.92 3.45 34.95
N GLN A 565 7.56 2.71 35.99
CA GLN A 565 7.42 3.29 37.30
C GLN A 565 8.77 3.91 37.67
N PRO A 566 8.83 5.13 38.21
CA PRO A 566 10.04 5.57 38.87
C PRO A 566 10.31 4.55 39.98
N ASP A 567 11.43 3.82 39.87
CA ASP A 567 11.91 2.92 40.91
C ASP A 567 12.21 3.76 42.16
N GLY A 568 11.21 3.96 43.01
CA GLY A 568 11.34 4.73 44.23
C GLY A 568 10.04 4.79 45.05
N PRO A 569 10.15 4.87 46.39
CA PRO A 569 8.99 5.15 47.22
C PRO A 569 8.35 6.47 46.80
N VAL A 570 7.03 6.53 46.70
CA VAL A 570 6.29 7.78 46.45
C VAL A 570 6.58 8.75 47.60
N ILE A 571 7.28 9.84 47.27
CA ILE A 571 7.71 10.83 48.26
C ILE A 571 6.62 11.90 48.34
N PRO A 572 5.92 12.05 49.48
CA PRO A 572 4.86 13.04 49.60
C PRO A 572 5.46 14.45 49.45
N PRO A 573 4.86 15.32 48.61
CA PRO A 573 5.34 16.68 48.44
C PRO A 573 5.09 17.49 49.71
N ASN A 574 6.09 18.27 50.12
CA ASN A 574 6.00 19.24 51.20
C ASN A 574 5.99 20.67 50.64
N GLU A 575 5.87 21.67 51.51
CA GLU A 575 5.88 23.08 51.09
C GLU A 575 7.14 23.43 50.26
N ALA A 576 8.33 22.98 50.67
CA ALA A 576 9.59 23.21 49.95
C ALA A 576 9.61 22.60 48.53
N SER A 577 9.06 21.39 48.33
CA SER A 577 9.02 20.77 47.00
C SER A 577 8.02 21.47 46.08
N ARG A 578 6.87 21.92 46.60
CA ARG A 578 5.88 22.71 45.84
C ARG A 578 6.45 24.06 45.41
N ILE A 579 7.13 24.74 46.35
CA ILE A 579 7.84 25.99 46.08
C ILE A 579 8.89 25.75 44.99
N THR A 580 9.69 24.69 45.07
CA THR A 580 10.70 24.40 44.04
C THR A 580 10.10 24.09 42.67
N HIS A 581 8.91 23.47 42.61
CA HIS A 581 8.19 23.28 41.34
C HIS A 581 7.81 24.63 40.71
N ARG A 582 7.26 25.55 41.50
CA ARG A 582 6.95 26.93 41.07
C ARG A 582 8.20 27.70 40.62
N PHE A 583 9.35 27.49 41.25
CA PHE A 583 10.63 28.04 40.75
C PHE A 583 10.93 27.56 39.32
N ASN A 584 10.68 26.29 39.02
CA ASN A 584 10.94 25.72 37.71
C ASN A 584 10.01 26.28 36.63
N GLU A 585 8.75 26.55 36.95
CA GLU A 585 7.80 27.23 36.07
C GLU A 585 8.28 28.64 35.70
N LEU A 586 8.67 29.43 36.71
CA LEU A 586 9.20 30.79 36.51
C LEU A 586 10.51 30.78 35.71
N PHE A 587 11.39 29.83 35.98
CA PHE A 587 12.63 29.64 35.24
C PHE A 587 12.37 29.29 33.76
N ALA A 588 11.44 28.37 33.49
CA ALA A 588 11.06 27.96 32.14
C ALA A 588 10.41 29.11 31.34
N ALA A 589 9.59 29.93 32.00
CA ALA A 589 8.99 31.13 31.43
C ALA A 589 9.99 32.28 31.21
N ARG A 590 11.25 32.14 31.66
CA ARG A 590 12.27 33.20 31.70
C ARG A 590 11.79 34.46 32.44
N ASP A 591 10.90 34.27 33.42
CA ASP A 591 10.32 35.36 34.20
C ASP A 591 11.26 35.77 35.34
N LEU A 592 12.18 36.68 35.02
CA LEU A 592 13.17 37.19 35.96
C LEU A 592 12.54 38.03 37.08
N GLU A 593 11.38 38.65 36.84
CA GLU A 593 10.67 39.45 37.83
C GLU A 593 9.99 38.54 38.85
N GLY A 594 9.26 37.53 38.38
CA GLY A 594 8.68 36.50 39.24
C GLY A 594 9.75 35.72 40.02
N LEU A 595 10.91 35.42 39.41
CA LEU A 595 12.05 34.83 40.11
C LEU A 595 12.61 35.75 41.22
N ALA A 596 12.60 37.07 41.01
CA ALA A 596 13.06 38.02 42.00
C ALA A 596 12.14 38.07 43.22
N GLU A 597 10.82 38.08 43.01
CA GLU A 597 9.83 38.00 44.10
C GLU A 597 9.88 36.67 44.85
N PHE A 598 10.24 35.59 44.15
CA PHE A 598 10.27 34.24 44.67
C PHE A 598 11.39 33.97 45.69
N VAL A 599 12.52 34.66 45.60
CA VAL A 599 13.67 34.46 46.52
C VAL A 599 13.76 35.57 47.57
N SER A 600 14.20 35.25 48.79
CA SER A 600 14.42 36.24 49.85
C SER A 600 15.62 37.15 49.57
N ASP A 601 15.66 38.33 50.21
CA ASP A 601 16.78 39.28 50.05
C ASP A 601 18.13 38.67 50.46
N ASP A 602 18.11 37.77 51.43
CA ASP A 602 19.26 37.06 52.00
C ASP A 602 19.49 35.66 51.38
N PHE A 603 18.87 35.36 50.24
CA PHE A 603 18.98 34.06 49.58
C PHE A 603 20.43 33.62 49.36
N VAL A 604 20.71 32.34 49.61
CA VAL A 604 22.03 31.75 49.39
C VAL A 604 21.88 30.48 48.55
N MET A 605 22.57 30.44 47.42
CA MET A 605 22.76 29.21 46.63
C MET A 605 24.21 28.77 46.73
N GLU A 606 24.42 27.55 47.19
CA GLU A 606 25.73 26.92 47.25
C GLU A 606 25.80 25.78 46.24
N ASP A 607 26.55 25.98 45.15
CA ASP A 607 26.91 24.90 44.25
C ASP A 607 28.18 24.23 44.78
N ARG A 608 28.03 23.01 45.31
CA ARG A 608 29.12 22.24 45.90
C ARG A 608 29.76 21.23 44.94
N ARG A 609 29.36 21.21 43.67
CA ARG A 609 29.95 20.30 42.66
C ARG A 609 31.42 20.63 42.47
N ALA A 610 32.25 19.59 42.31
CA ALA A 610 33.72 19.73 42.30
C ALA A 610 34.25 20.65 41.20
N ALA A 611 33.54 20.75 40.07
CA ALA A 611 33.92 21.56 38.92
C ALA A 611 33.56 23.06 39.04
N THR A 612 32.55 23.42 39.84
CA THR A 612 32.01 24.79 39.89
C THR A 612 32.24 25.48 41.23
N ARG A 613 32.05 24.79 42.36
CA ARG A 613 32.22 25.30 43.74
C ARG A 613 31.92 26.80 43.91
N ASN A 614 30.66 27.18 43.67
CA ASN A 614 30.24 28.59 43.65
C ASN A 614 29.25 28.88 44.79
N VAL A 615 29.27 30.11 45.31
CA VAL A 615 28.28 30.60 46.28
C VAL A 615 27.70 31.91 45.79
N VAL A 616 26.40 31.91 45.51
CA VAL A 616 25.65 33.11 45.10
C VAL A 616 24.88 33.62 46.32
N ARG A 617 25.10 34.89 46.68
CA ARG A 617 24.49 35.53 47.86
C ARG A 617 23.65 36.73 47.47
N GLY A 618 22.42 36.73 47.96
CA GLY A 618 21.43 37.77 47.77
C GLY A 618 20.63 37.62 46.49
N ARG A 619 19.39 38.12 46.52
CA ARG A 619 18.45 38.09 45.40
C ARG A 619 19.06 38.60 44.09
N GLN A 620 19.72 39.77 44.11
CA GLN A 620 20.26 40.38 42.89
C GLN A 620 21.29 39.48 42.20
N ALA A 621 22.24 38.93 42.96
CA ALA A 621 23.25 38.02 42.42
C ALA A 621 22.63 36.72 41.87
N PHE A 622 21.55 36.24 42.48
CA PHE A 622 20.81 35.08 41.97
C PHE A 622 20.11 35.37 40.63
N ILE A 623 19.48 36.54 40.49
CA ILE A 623 18.82 36.92 39.23
C ILE A 623 19.85 37.15 38.12
N GLU A 624 20.99 37.76 38.43
CA GLU A 624 22.10 37.88 37.49
C GLU A 624 22.63 36.50 37.06
N ASN A 625 22.78 35.56 38.00
CA ASN A 625 23.20 34.20 37.67
C ASN A 625 22.20 33.51 36.73
N ASN A 626 20.89 33.63 36.97
CA ASN A 626 19.86 33.04 36.10
C ASN A 626 19.77 33.73 34.73
N ARG A 627 20.04 35.04 34.64
CA ARG A 627 20.14 35.76 33.36
C ARG A 627 21.24 35.20 32.45
N LEU A 628 22.34 34.75 33.04
CA LEU A 628 23.49 34.20 32.31
C LEU A 628 23.30 32.74 31.86
N MET A 629 22.23 32.06 32.31
CA MET A 629 21.93 30.67 31.93
C MET A 629 21.08 30.59 30.64
N THR A 630 21.48 31.31 29.59
CA THR A 630 20.77 31.30 28.30
C THR A 630 20.83 29.94 27.61
N ASP A 631 21.94 29.23 27.78
CA ASP A 631 22.25 28.00 27.04
C ASP A 631 21.42 26.79 27.53
N VAL A 632 20.78 26.87 28.69
CA VAL A 632 19.85 25.85 29.19
C VAL A 632 18.51 26.00 28.51
N THR A 633 18.07 24.97 27.79
CA THR A 633 16.78 24.94 27.09
C THR A 633 15.73 24.13 27.82
N GLN A 634 16.14 23.18 28.65
CA GLN A 634 15.23 22.31 29.40
C GLN A 634 15.79 21.99 30.78
N ARG A 635 14.89 21.86 31.75
CA ARG A 635 15.22 21.39 33.10
C ARG A 635 14.15 20.42 33.60
N ALA A 636 14.58 19.23 34.00
CA ALA A 636 13.74 18.21 34.61
C ALA A 636 14.10 18.05 36.09
N MET A 637 13.11 17.78 36.94
CA MET A 637 13.32 17.61 38.38
C MET A 637 12.59 16.38 38.91
N THR A 638 13.27 15.60 39.75
CA THR A 638 12.72 14.44 40.43
C THR A 638 12.85 14.62 41.94
N LEU A 639 11.75 14.47 42.69
CA LEU A 639 11.77 14.53 44.15
C LEU A 639 12.38 13.25 44.72
N LEU A 640 13.48 13.38 45.48
CA LEU A 640 14.21 12.27 46.10
C LEU A 640 14.03 12.16 47.62
N GLY A 641 13.44 13.16 48.26
CA GLY A 641 13.14 13.12 49.70
C GLY A 641 12.55 14.42 50.23
N THR A 642 11.77 14.32 51.32
CA THR A 642 11.28 15.47 52.07
C THR A 642 11.61 15.32 53.56
N ARG A 643 11.82 16.45 54.26
CA ARG A 643 12.02 16.47 55.71
C ARG A 643 11.36 17.70 56.34
N GLY A 644 10.24 17.50 57.03
CA GLY A 644 9.37 18.59 57.47
C GLY A 644 8.85 19.40 56.27
N GLU A 645 8.40 20.63 56.49
CA GLU A 645 7.88 21.48 55.41
C GLU A 645 8.97 22.25 54.64
N ARG A 646 10.18 22.36 55.20
CA ARG A 646 11.20 23.31 54.72
C ARG A 646 12.38 22.69 53.96
N LEU A 647 12.45 21.37 53.84
CA LEU A 647 13.56 20.69 53.19
C LEU A 647 13.05 19.70 52.15
N ALA A 648 13.52 19.83 50.91
CA ALA A 648 13.31 18.89 49.83
C ALA A 648 14.66 18.53 49.20
N LEU A 649 14.86 17.25 48.90
CA LEU A 649 15.98 16.75 48.12
C LEU A 649 15.48 16.47 46.72
N ILE A 650 16.09 17.12 45.72
CA ILE A 650 15.62 17.10 44.33
C ILE A 650 16.80 16.75 43.43
N GLN A 651 16.62 15.75 42.58
CA GLN A 651 17.48 15.50 41.42
C GLN A 651 17.10 16.51 40.35
N SER A 652 18.06 17.19 39.73
CA SER A 652 17.77 18.23 38.75
C SER A 652 18.63 18.02 37.50
N VAL A 653 18.04 17.56 36.42
CA VAL A 653 18.74 17.38 35.13
C VAL A 653 18.56 18.63 34.29
N TRP A 654 19.67 19.23 33.86
CA TRP A 654 19.74 20.42 33.03
C TRP A 654 20.21 20.04 31.64
N ARG A 655 19.46 20.43 30.62
CA ARG A 655 19.81 20.22 29.22
C ARG A 655 19.86 21.54 28.49
N GLY A 656 20.75 21.62 27.51
CA GLY A 656 20.96 22.84 26.77
C GLY A 656 21.88 22.66 25.58
N GLU A 657 22.16 23.75 24.90
CA GLU A 657 23.08 23.79 23.78
C GLU A 657 24.04 24.95 23.97
N ILE A 658 25.34 24.65 23.96
CA ILE A 658 26.38 25.69 24.03
C ILE A 658 26.75 26.03 22.59
N SER A 659 26.60 27.31 22.23
CA SER A 659 26.96 27.80 20.90
C SER A 659 28.39 27.39 20.51
N GLY A 660 28.51 26.60 19.45
CA GLY A 660 29.78 26.08 18.93
C GLY A 660 30.38 24.87 19.66
N ARG A 661 29.70 24.29 20.66
CA ARG A 661 30.15 23.07 21.37
C ARG A 661 29.12 21.94 21.41
N GLY A 662 27.90 22.17 20.93
CA GLY A 662 26.84 21.16 20.82
C GLY A 662 26.01 21.00 22.10
N PRO A 663 25.13 19.98 22.15
CA PRO A 663 24.23 19.76 23.26
C PRO A 663 24.97 19.32 24.52
N PHE A 664 24.46 19.70 25.69
CA PHE A 664 24.93 19.21 26.98
C PHE A 664 23.78 18.70 27.83
N GLU A 665 24.11 17.75 28.70
CA GLU A 665 23.27 17.29 29.80
C GLU A 665 24.11 17.28 31.07
N VAL A 666 23.60 17.90 32.13
CA VAL A 666 24.25 17.94 33.45
C VAL A 666 23.22 17.63 34.52
N GLU A 667 23.53 16.66 35.36
CA GLU A 667 22.79 16.32 36.58
C GLU A 667 23.31 17.09 37.80
#